data_AF-A0A7Y3X999-F1
#
_entry.id   AF-A0A7Y3X999-F1
#
_cell.length_a   1.000
_cell.length_b   1.000
_cell.length_c   1.000
_cell.angle_alpha   90.00
_cell.angle_beta   90.00
_cell.angle_gamma   90.00
#
_symmetry.space_group_name_H-M   'P 1'
#
loop_
_entity.id
_entity.type
_entity.pdbx_description
1 polymer ?
#
loop_
_entity_poly.entity_id
_entity_poly.type
_entity_poly.pdbx_seq_one_letter_code
_entity_poly.pdbx_strand_id
1 'polypeptide(L)'
;MPPKAAFQATSPQHKMNHIPGNAALTIKSRLHDSLKRMRERILAQYGEAHPYTQRLAFFPRAYEMPRDYPALVEDAAANPHKGWILKPTNASKGQGVRVIGDPSEAPLAPNWLVQEYIGNPHTIRGHKYVLRLYMLIAGIEPVRIYLYRQGFAKLASAPWDPDDIDNVYSQLTNPDINALNEDADVPVEFIDLERYRQWLREQGHDDAALFAQIHDLATLTALSGIDAMRTRSRESGADPLGCYELIGLDCLVDDQLKPWILECNLSPSLGICARPEHGGIVEEEVKASLVSDMISLTGLDRPEQAPRQLDAAALTAEHQRAGNFATLYPNAAIDYTPFAGLPSLADSRLTPERPLALRAHKVSELFDNDQLALYQHDSGQFIQLNDSAALIWLLLGEGQAVNEIVEQLQAMSDATRQQIEQDLWATLETWQQYGLLAPADSTSPAMQRTGSQRLVSSQAMTLTFAGQRWRLSAPEEPVADCLQAHFRPLLAGHAAQDADTSLCLAVLESTNGYCLTDGARILRSRLHLNEISPAIEHALLNHAAGENTCVIDLVLLNTDQQQLALLAPLNDTDCLASLGTVADQLSATLTHGARLASSATAALTPLNLPVAGMPFAAENHCQPLALLALIPKEAAAEKGPLAAMSLLLPYAFQGQRSTLDEQTLSTLYTFCQQVPLHLSPRDPASLEKACREALAIAPTFPTTPAWKEMTPTGV
;
A
#
# COMPACT_ATOMS: atom_id res chain seq x y z
N MET A 1 6.12 11.24 28.23
CA MET A 1 5.09 10.17 28.24
C MET A 1 5.33 9.26 29.43
N PRO A 2 4.28 8.84 30.16
CA PRO A 2 4.36 7.83 31.21
C PRO A 2 4.95 6.49 30.72
N PRO A 3 5.55 5.67 31.61
CA PRO A 3 6.06 4.35 31.23
C PRO A 3 4.91 3.37 30.96
N LYS A 4 5.18 2.33 30.15
CA LYS A 4 4.20 1.28 29.79
C LYS A 4 3.49 0.66 31.00
N ALA A 5 4.21 0.42 32.10
CA ALA A 5 3.63 -0.14 33.32
C ALA A 5 2.53 0.74 33.96
N ALA A 6 2.62 2.07 33.81
CA ALA A 6 1.58 2.98 34.29
C ALA A 6 0.30 2.84 33.45
N PHE A 7 0.44 2.68 32.14
CA PHE A 7 -0.69 2.42 31.24
C PHE A 7 -1.36 1.08 31.52
N GLN A 8 -0.59 0.02 31.81
CA GLN A 8 -1.14 -1.30 32.16
C GLN A 8 -1.96 -1.30 33.46
N ALA A 9 -1.76 -0.31 34.33
CA ALA A 9 -2.52 -0.15 35.56
C ALA A 9 -3.82 0.65 35.38
N THR A 10 -4.08 1.19 34.17
CA THR A 10 -5.29 1.96 33.92
C THR A 10 -6.52 1.06 33.86
N SER A 11 -7.64 1.59 34.35
CA SER A 11 -8.95 0.94 34.32
C SER A 11 -10.04 2.02 34.33
N PRO A 12 -11.33 1.67 34.18
CA PRO A 12 -12.41 2.65 34.34
C PRO A 12 -12.40 3.38 35.69
N GLN A 13 -11.79 2.76 36.72
CA GLN A 13 -11.61 3.31 38.07
C GLN A 13 -10.25 4.01 38.26
N HIS A 14 -9.19 3.49 37.63
CA HIS A 14 -7.84 4.05 37.71
C HIS A 14 -7.54 4.84 36.44
N LYS A 15 -7.86 6.13 36.47
CA LYS A 15 -7.72 6.98 35.28
C LYS A 15 -6.36 7.66 35.19
N MET A 16 -5.92 7.89 33.96
CA MET A 16 -4.74 8.66 33.61
C MET A 16 -5.07 9.72 32.57
N ASN A 17 -4.53 10.93 32.76
CA ASN A 17 -4.70 12.09 31.89
C ASN A 17 -3.77 12.07 30.66
N HIS A 18 -3.36 10.88 30.22
CA HIS A 18 -2.59 10.69 29.00
C HIS A 18 -3.08 9.46 28.24
N ILE A 19 -3.08 9.54 26.92
CA ILE A 19 -3.41 8.44 26.01
C ILE A 19 -2.13 7.99 25.28
N PRO A 20 -1.78 6.70 25.27
CA PRO A 20 -0.70 6.19 24.43
C PRO A 20 -0.90 6.58 22.97
N GLY A 21 0.14 7.10 22.31
CA GLY A 21 0.06 7.53 20.91
C GLY A 21 -0.50 8.94 20.69
N ASN A 22 -0.79 9.72 21.75
CA ASN A 22 -1.19 11.13 21.66
C ASN A 22 -0.24 12.01 20.81
N ALA A 23 1.03 11.61 20.69
CA ALA A 23 2.05 12.21 19.84
C ALA A 23 1.60 12.35 18.37
N ALA A 24 0.65 11.52 17.91
CA ALA A 24 0.02 11.65 16.60
C ALA A 24 -0.62 13.04 16.38
N LEU A 25 -1.08 13.69 17.46
CA LEU A 25 -1.61 15.04 17.43
C LEU A 25 -0.64 16.06 18.02
N THR A 26 0.10 15.71 19.07
CA THR A 26 0.80 16.71 19.88
C THR A 26 2.24 17.02 19.45
N ILE A 27 2.81 16.23 18.53
CA ILE A 27 4.08 16.55 17.87
C ILE A 27 3.76 17.16 16.51
N LYS A 28 4.34 18.34 16.23
CA LYS A 28 4.06 19.13 15.01
C LYS A 28 4.15 18.33 13.70
N SER A 29 5.25 17.59 13.50
CA SER A 29 5.42 16.76 12.30
C SER A 29 4.40 15.62 12.24
N ARG A 30 4.10 14.98 13.37
CA ARG A 30 3.14 13.87 13.46
C ARG A 30 1.68 14.33 13.28
N LEU A 31 1.34 15.53 13.76
CA LEU A 31 0.05 16.17 13.48
C LEU A 31 -0.13 16.38 11.99
N HIS A 32 0.91 16.93 11.35
CA HIS A 32 0.92 17.12 9.92
C HIS A 32 0.77 15.78 9.18
N ASP A 33 1.53 14.75 9.55
CA ASP A 33 1.41 13.40 8.97
C ASP A 33 -0.01 12.82 9.13
N SER A 34 -0.63 13.02 10.30
CA SER A 34 -1.98 12.49 10.58
C SER A 34 -3.06 13.18 9.75
N LEU A 35 -3.03 14.51 9.67
CA LEU A 35 -3.94 15.30 8.84
C LEU A 35 -3.68 15.09 7.34
N LYS A 36 -2.42 15.01 6.92
CA LYS A 36 -2.02 14.72 5.54
C LYS A 36 -2.54 13.35 5.10
N ARG A 37 -2.33 12.29 5.89
CA ARG A 37 -2.84 10.94 5.58
C ARG A 37 -4.36 10.91 5.50
N MET A 38 -5.06 11.62 6.39
CA MET A 38 -6.52 11.78 6.29
C MET A 38 -6.89 12.44 4.96
N ARG A 39 -6.26 13.56 4.59
CA ARG A 39 -6.53 14.26 3.33
C ARG A 39 -6.23 13.41 2.11
N GLU A 40 -5.11 12.70 2.07
CA GLU A 40 -4.74 11.80 0.97
C GLU A 40 -5.76 10.68 0.80
N ARG A 41 -6.23 10.09 1.91
CA ARG A 41 -7.29 9.06 1.88
C ARG A 41 -8.59 9.61 1.30
N ILE A 42 -9.06 10.77 1.78
CA ILE A 42 -10.28 11.41 1.28
C ILE A 42 -10.12 11.83 -0.19
N LEU A 43 -8.97 12.37 -0.56
CA LEU A 43 -8.65 12.78 -1.94
C LEU A 43 -8.65 11.58 -2.90
N ALA A 44 -7.98 10.48 -2.53
CA ALA A 44 -7.96 9.27 -3.33
C ALA A 44 -9.36 8.66 -3.49
N GLN A 45 -10.22 8.86 -2.48
CA GLN A 45 -11.56 8.31 -2.44
C GLN A 45 -12.60 9.14 -3.22
N TYR A 46 -12.58 10.46 -3.06
CA TYR A 46 -13.63 11.36 -3.55
C TYR A 46 -13.16 12.37 -4.60
N GLY A 47 -11.85 12.54 -4.79
CA GLY A 47 -11.27 13.56 -5.67
C GLY A 47 -11.18 14.95 -5.04
N GLU A 48 -10.44 15.87 -5.68
CA GLU A 48 -10.11 17.20 -5.14
C GLU A 48 -11.36 18.09 -4.98
N ALA A 49 -12.31 18.00 -5.91
CA ALA A 49 -13.48 18.87 -5.95
C ALA A 49 -14.59 18.48 -4.96
N HIS A 50 -14.49 17.34 -4.27
CA HIS A 50 -15.54 16.87 -3.38
C HIS A 50 -15.63 17.71 -2.10
N PRO A 51 -16.84 18.00 -1.57
CA PRO A 51 -17.01 18.77 -0.33
C PRO A 51 -16.22 18.21 0.85
N TYR A 52 -16.09 16.89 0.96
CA TYR A 52 -15.27 16.26 2.01
C TYR A 52 -13.78 16.62 1.89
N THR A 53 -13.23 16.63 0.68
CA THR A 53 -11.82 16.99 0.45
C THR A 53 -11.60 18.47 0.74
N GLN A 54 -12.51 19.33 0.28
CA GLN A 54 -12.45 20.77 0.54
C GLN A 54 -12.55 21.10 2.03
N ARG A 55 -13.36 20.35 2.78
CA ARG A 55 -13.50 20.47 4.24
C ARG A 55 -12.20 20.21 5.00
N LEU A 56 -11.21 19.55 4.39
CA LEU A 56 -9.87 19.33 4.98
C LEU A 56 -8.86 20.44 4.67
N ALA A 57 -9.26 21.53 4.01
CA ALA A 57 -8.41 22.66 3.70
C ALA A 57 -8.31 23.68 4.85
N PHE A 58 -7.99 23.22 6.07
CA PHE A 58 -7.98 24.04 7.29
C PHE A 58 -6.67 23.97 8.10
N PHE A 59 -5.67 23.26 7.60
CA PHE A 59 -4.34 23.21 8.19
C PHE A 59 -3.32 23.60 7.12
N PRO A 60 -2.37 24.50 7.43
CA PRO A 60 -1.36 24.92 6.46
C PRO A 60 -0.44 23.74 6.10
N ARG A 61 0.00 23.72 4.83
CA ARG A 61 0.94 22.71 4.36
C ARG A 61 2.26 22.81 5.12
N ALA A 62 2.89 21.67 5.40
CA ALA A 62 4.17 21.63 6.08
C ALA A 62 5.10 20.58 5.45
N TYR A 63 6.39 20.77 5.65
CA TYR A 63 7.47 20.05 5.01
C TYR A 63 8.51 19.70 6.07
N GLU A 64 8.76 18.41 6.29
CA GLU A 64 9.74 17.92 7.24
C GLU A 64 11.13 17.89 6.60
N MET A 65 12.09 18.61 7.17
CA MET A 65 13.45 18.65 6.66
C MET A 65 14.30 17.46 7.13
N PRO A 66 15.25 16.98 6.32
CA PRO A 66 15.52 17.40 4.93
C PRO A 66 14.65 16.67 3.89
N ARG A 67 13.83 15.69 4.31
CA ARG A 67 13.11 14.76 3.43
C ARG A 67 12.23 15.48 2.40
N ASP A 68 11.49 16.47 2.86
CA ASP A 68 10.46 17.15 2.05
C ASP A 68 10.99 18.45 1.39
N TYR A 69 12.31 18.70 1.45
CA TYR A 69 12.93 19.91 0.86
C TYR A 69 12.68 20.06 -0.65
N PRO A 70 12.79 19.01 -1.50
CA PRO A 70 12.47 19.15 -2.92
C PRO A 70 11.03 19.61 -3.16
N ALA A 71 10.07 19.03 -2.44
CA ALA A 71 8.65 19.39 -2.54
C ALA A 71 8.37 20.82 -2.03
N LEU A 72 9.12 21.29 -1.03
CA LEU A 72 9.06 22.67 -0.55
C LEU A 72 9.53 23.66 -1.63
N VAL A 73 10.66 23.37 -2.28
CA VAL A 73 11.21 24.21 -3.35
C VAL A 73 10.25 24.26 -4.54
N GLU A 74 9.64 23.13 -4.91
CA GLU A 74 8.61 23.09 -5.97
C GLU A 74 7.37 23.93 -5.62
N ASP A 75 6.84 23.82 -4.40
CA ASP A 75 5.67 24.62 -3.99
C ASP A 75 5.99 26.13 -3.96
N ALA A 76 7.18 26.49 -3.48
CA ALA A 76 7.63 27.88 -3.45
C ALA A 76 7.87 28.45 -4.84
N ALA A 77 8.45 27.67 -5.76
CA ALA A 77 8.62 28.08 -7.15
C ALA A 77 7.27 28.26 -7.87
N ALA A 78 6.31 27.38 -7.60
CA ALA A 78 4.95 27.48 -8.14
C ALA A 78 4.14 28.63 -7.52
N ASN A 79 4.47 29.05 -6.30
CA ASN A 79 3.76 30.08 -5.55
C ASN A 79 4.71 31.11 -4.90
N PRO A 80 5.34 32.00 -5.69
CA PRO A 80 6.40 32.91 -5.20
C PRO A 80 5.96 33.92 -4.13
N HIS A 81 4.65 34.12 -3.95
CA HIS A 81 4.09 35.06 -2.98
C HIS A 81 3.81 34.44 -1.60
N LYS A 82 3.98 33.11 -1.45
CA LYS A 82 3.77 32.44 -0.15
C LYS A 82 4.90 32.77 0.81
N GLY A 83 4.53 33.15 2.03
CA GLY A 83 5.47 33.20 3.16
C GLY A 83 5.62 31.83 3.81
N TRP A 84 6.71 31.64 4.54
CA TRP A 84 7.01 30.38 5.23
C TRP A 84 7.37 30.64 6.68
N ILE A 85 7.05 29.69 7.57
CA ILE A 85 7.45 29.73 8.97
C ILE A 85 8.27 28.49 9.30
N LEU A 86 9.50 28.72 9.74
CA LEU A 86 10.43 27.68 10.17
C LEU A 86 10.18 27.36 11.65
N LYS A 87 9.98 26.08 11.96
CA LYS A 87 9.70 25.59 13.31
C LYS A 87 10.62 24.41 13.65
N PRO A 88 11.35 24.44 14.77
CA PRO A 88 12.02 23.23 15.27
C PRO A 88 11.00 22.22 15.79
N THR A 89 11.20 20.92 15.53
CA THR A 89 10.24 19.87 15.93
C THR A 89 10.30 19.54 17.42
N ASN A 90 11.44 19.76 18.07
CA ASN A 90 11.70 19.40 19.47
C ASN A 90 11.79 20.59 20.42
N ALA A 91 11.65 21.84 19.94
CA ALA A 91 11.67 23.00 20.81
C ALA A 91 10.26 23.34 21.32
N SER A 92 10.21 23.82 22.56
CA SER A 92 9.00 24.39 23.18
C SER A 92 9.16 25.90 23.32
N LYS A 93 8.07 26.60 23.68
CA LYS A 93 8.09 28.05 23.99
C LYS A 93 8.46 28.97 22.82
N GLY A 94 8.32 28.50 21.58
CA GLY A 94 8.56 29.31 20.37
C GLY A 94 10.03 29.63 20.08
N GLN A 95 10.98 29.09 20.85
CA GLN A 95 12.41 29.30 20.59
C GLN A 95 12.80 28.75 19.22
N GLY A 96 13.47 29.57 18.41
CA GLY A 96 13.91 29.20 17.06
C GLY A 96 12.82 29.23 15.99
N VAL A 97 11.60 29.66 16.33
CA VAL A 97 10.54 29.89 15.34
C VAL A 97 10.79 31.24 14.66
N ARG A 98 10.80 31.26 13.33
CA ARG A 98 10.94 32.50 12.54
C ARG A 98 10.18 32.41 11.23
N VAL A 99 9.70 33.54 10.73
CA VAL A 99 9.18 33.66 9.37
C VAL A 99 10.36 33.78 8.42
N ILE A 100 10.30 33.13 7.25
CA ILE A 100 11.30 33.21 6.20
C ILE A 100 10.60 33.52 4.87
N GLY A 101 11.22 34.39 4.07
CA GLY A 101 10.74 34.70 2.72
C GLY A 101 11.21 33.68 1.68
N ASP A 102 12.44 33.18 1.84
CA ASP A 102 13.02 32.16 0.95
C ASP A 102 13.11 30.80 1.67
N PRO A 103 12.44 29.75 1.17
CA PRO A 103 12.58 28.40 1.69
C PRO A 103 14.02 27.85 1.67
N SER A 104 14.92 28.41 0.85
CA SER A 104 16.33 28.02 0.82
C SER A 104 17.06 28.30 2.15
N GLU A 105 16.52 29.19 2.98
CA GLU A 105 17.02 29.49 4.33
C GLU A 105 16.70 28.38 5.35
N ALA A 106 15.86 27.42 4.98
CA ALA A 106 15.53 26.29 5.84
C ALA A 106 16.75 25.36 6.02
N PRO A 107 17.09 24.96 7.26
CA PRO A 107 18.19 24.04 7.50
C PRO A 107 17.93 22.68 6.83
N LEU A 108 18.89 22.21 6.04
CA LEU A 108 18.91 20.83 5.49
C LEU A 108 19.36 19.81 6.54
N ALA A 109 18.73 19.85 7.71
CA ALA A 109 19.03 19.02 8.86
C ALA A 109 17.72 18.43 9.43
N PRO A 110 17.78 17.27 10.11
CA PRO A 110 16.60 16.70 10.75
C PRO A 110 16.09 17.62 11.87
N ASN A 111 14.84 17.39 12.28
CA ASN A 111 14.15 18.12 13.35
C ASN A 111 13.74 19.56 13.02
N TRP A 112 13.57 19.88 11.74
CA TRP A 112 12.98 21.12 11.28
C TRP A 112 11.72 20.85 10.47
N LEU A 113 10.71 21.70 10.69
CA LEU A 113 9.47 21.72 9.95
C LEU A 113 9.31 23.11 9.34
N VAL A 114 9.19 23.18 8.02
CA VAL A 114 8.81 24.42 7.32
C VAL A 114 7.31 24.33 7.05
N GLN A 115 6.56 25.35 7.44
CA GLN A 115 5.11 25.40 7.24
C GLN A 115 4.72 26.65 6.47
N GLU A 116 3.69 26.57 5.65
CA GLU A 116 3.09 27.74 5.00
C GLU A 116 2.68 28.77 6.06
N TYR A 117 3.12 30.02 5.87
CA TYR A 117 2.78 31.12 6.77
C TYR A 117 1.47 31.77 6.34
N ILE A 118 0.52 31.83 7.27
CA ILE A 118 -0.74 32.55 7.05
C ILE A 118 -0.48 34.05 7.24
N GLY A 119 -0.24 34.73 6.12
CA GLY A 119 0.16 36.14 6.05
C GLY A 119 -1.00 37.15 6.01
N ASN A 120 -2.24 36.72 6.22
CA ASN A 120 -3.43 37.58 6.24
C ASN A 120 -4.26 37.35 7.52
N PRO A 121 -3.68 37.49 8.73
CA PRO A 121 -4.42 37.24 9.97
C PRO A 121 -5.53 38.28 10.17
N HIS A 122 -6.66 37.85 10.72
CA HIS A 122 -7.58 38.79 11.36
C HIS A 122 -6.88 39.40 12.58
N THR A 123 -7.08 40.70 12.82
CA THR A 123 -6.37 41.42 13.89
C THR A 123 -7.34 42.06 14.87
N ILE A 124 -6.93 42.12 16.14
CA ILE A 124 -7.64 42.86 17.19
C ILE A 124 -6.83 44.11 17.48
N ARG A 125 -7.40 45.29 17.19
CA ARG A 125 -6.70 46.59 17.31
C ARG A 125 -5.35 46.59 16.56
N GLY A 126 -5.31 45.98 15.38
CA GLY A 126 -4.11 45.85 14.57
C GLY A 126 -3.09 44.81 15.04
N HIS A 127 -3.36 44.06 16.13
CA HIS A 127 -2.45 43.02 16.62
C HIS A 127 -2.91 41.64 16.16
N LYS A 128 -1.96 40.81 15.70
CA LYS A 128 -2.19 39.40 15.39
C LYS A 128 -2.62 38.64 16.64
N TYR A 129 -3.53 37.68 16.51
CA TYR A 129 -3.92 36.82 17.63
C TYR A 129 -4.03 35.34 17.24
N VAL A 130 -3.94 34.45 18.24
CA VAL A 130 -4.25 33.02 18.11
C VAL A 130 -5.23 32.64 19.21
N LEU A 131 -6.24 31.85 18.87
CA LEU A 131 -7.18 31.27 19.81
C LEU A 131 -6.59 29.99 20.42
N ARG A 132 -6.41 30.01 21.75
CA ARG A 132 -6.16 28.84 22.58
C ARG A 132 -7.49 28.22 22.98
N LEU A 133 -7.77 27.05 22.43
CA LEU A 133 -8.96 26.25 22.72
C LEU A 133 -8.57 25.01 23.53
N TYR A 134 -9.47 24.52 24.38
CA TYR A 134 -9.23 23.33 25.22
C TYR A 134 -10.08 22.17 24.74
N MET A 135 -9.44 21.18 24.12
CA MET A 135 -10.10 19.97 23.61
C MET A 135 -9.82 18.80 24.54
N LEU A 136 -10.85 18.08 24.95
CA LEU A 136 -10.75 16.88 25.76
C LEU A 136 -11.11 15.65 24.92
N ILE A 137 -10.16 14.75 24.75
CA ILE A 137 -10.42 13.38 24.27
C ILE A 137 -10.70 12.54 25.51
N ALA A 138 -11.97 12.32 25.82
CA ALA A 138 -12.41 11.64 27.05
C ALA A 138 -12.29 10.11 26.96
N GLY A 139 -12.14 9.58 25.75
CA GLY A 139 -11.88 8.17 25.46
C GLY A 139 -11.68 7.94 23.96
N ILE A 140 -11.01 6.83 23.62
CA ILE A 140 -10.73 6.42 22.23
C ILE A 140 -11.47 5.14 21.81
N GLU A 141 -12.08 4.43 22.76
CA GLU A 141 -12.87 3.23 22.50
C GLU A 141 -13.95 3.09 23.59
N PRO A 142 -15.17 3.62 23.35
CA PRO A 142 -15.56 4.41 22.20
C PRO A 142 -14.98 5.84 22.19
N VAL A 143 -14.87 6.45 21.01
CA VAL A 143 -14.36 7.82 20.82
C VAL A 143 -15.33 8.85 21.39
N ARG A 144 -14.82 9.71 22.27
CA ARG A 144 -15.57 10.83 22.85
C ARG A 144 -14.71 12.08 22.86
N ILE A 145 -15.13 13.10 22.14
CA ILE A 145 -14.39 14.34 21.94
C ILE A 145 -15.25 15.52 22.38
N TYR A 146 -14.67 16.39 23.17
CA TYR A 146 -15.31 17.59 23.69
C TYR A 146 -14.42 18.82 23.49
N LEU A 147 -15.04 19.99 23.35
CA LEU A 147 -14.36 21.28 23.33
C LEU A 147 -14.91 22.16 24.44
N TYR A 148 -14.03 22.71 25.27
CA TYR A 148 -14.44 23.67 26.28
C TYR A 148 -14.91 24.96 25.62
N ARG A 149 -16.07 25.48 26.02
CA ARG A 149 -16.66 26.68 25.39
C ARG A 149 -15.84 27.95 25.65
N GLN A 150 -15.01 27.94 26.69
CA GLN A 150 -14.07 29.01 27.01
C GLN A 150 -12.63 28.69 26.61
N GLY A 151 -11.82 29.73 26.52
CA GLY A 151 -10.42 29.72 26.09
C GLY A 151 -9.89 31.14 26.02
N PHE A 152 -8.84 31.39 25.23
CA PHE A 152 -8.22 32.71 25.16
C PHE A 152 -7.78 33.07 23.74
N ALA A 153 -8.10 34.29 23.28
CA ALA A 153 -7.35 34.95 22.22
C ALA A 153 -6.06 35.53 22.82
N LYS A 154 -4.91 35.07 22.32
CA LYS A 154 -3.58 35.52 22.73
C LYS A 154 -3.04 36.49 21.69
N LEU A 155 -2.80 37.72 22.09
CA LEU A 155 -2.35 38.77 21.18
C LEU A 155 -0.83 38.80 21.10
N ALA A 156 -0.33 39.14 19.91
CA ALA A 156 1.01 39.65 19.70
C ALA A 156 1.17 41.01 20.42
N SER A 157 2.38 41.33 20.86
CA SER A 157 2.66 42.55 21.64
C SER A 157 3.02 43.76 20.77
N ALA A 158 3.29 43.55 19.47
CA ALA A 158 3.45 44.60 18.48
C ALA A 158 2.34 44.53 17.41
N PRO A 159 1.97 45.66 16.78
CA PRO A 159 1.05 45.67 15.64
C PRO A 159 1.53 44.74 14.53
N TRP A 160 0.59 44.05 13.88
CA TRP A 160 0.86 43.17 12.77
C TRP A 160 1.35 43.99 11.56
N ASP A 161 2.52 43.62 11.06
CA ASP A 161 3.13 44.23 9.88
C ASP A 161 3.53 43.11 8.89
N PRO A 162 2.93 43.02 7.69
CA PRO A 162 3.31 42.02 6.69
C PRO A 162 4.72 42.23 6.12
N ASP A 163 5.25 43.45 6.16
CA ASP A 163 6.53 43.82 5.55
C ASP A 163 7.71 43.60 6.51
N ASP A 164 7.47 43.56 7.83
CA ASP A 164 8.47 43.33 8.87
C ASP A 164 8.43 41.89 9.42
N ILE A 165 8.87 40.93 8.58
CA ILE A 165 8.86 39.50 8.92
C ILE A 165 9.85 39.11 10.03
N ASP A 166 10.86 39.96 10.30
CA ASP A 166 11.89 39.74 11.32
C ASP A 166 11.40 40.12 12.73
N ASN A 167 10.37 40.96 12.83
CA ASN A 167 9.79 41.36 14.10
C ASN A 167 8.94 40.24 14.72
N VAL A 168 9.60 39.42 15.55
CA VAL A 168 8.97 38.31 16.27
C VAL A 168 7.78 38.72 17.14
N TYR A 169 7.75 39.95 17.66
CA TYR A 169 6.67 40.47 18.50
C TYR A 169 5.41 40.83 17.71
N SER A 170 5.53 40.98 16.39
CA SER A 170 4.44 41.18 15.43
C SER A 170 4.00 39.84 14.81
N GLN A 171 4.96 38.99 14.45
CA GLN A 171 4.68 37.73 13.74
C GLN A 171 4.25 36.57 14.65
N LEU A 172 4.65 36.55 15.93
CA LEU A 172 4.41 35.45 16.87
C LEU A 172 3.53 35.88 18.04
N THR A 173 2.62 35.00 18.46
CA THR A 173 1.66 35.24 19.57
C THR A 173 2.00 34.46 20.84
N ASN A 174 3.21 33.88 20.90
CA ASN A 174 3.65 33.11 22.07
C ASN A 174 3.86 34.06 23.26
N PRO A 175 3.21 33.83 24.41
CA PRO A 175 3.36 34.70 25.58
C PRO A 175 4.80 34.75 26.12
N ASP A 176 5.57 33.65 26.04
CA ASP A 176 6.94 33.61 26.52
C ASP A 176 7.88 34.49 25.67
N ILE A 177 7.59 34.63 24.37
CA ILE A 177 8.34 35.53 23.47
C ILE A 177 7.88 36.96 23.72
N ASN A 178 6.57 37.21 23.70
CA ASN A 178 6.03 38.56 23.81
C ASN A 178 6.27 39.19 25.20
N ALA A 179 6.41 38.39 26.25
CA ALA A 179 6.83 38.86 27.57
C ALA A 179 8.23 39.51 27.59
N LEU A 180 9.06 39.27 26.57
CA LEU A 180 10.38 39.87 26.40
C LEU A 180 10.34 41.22 25.65
N ASN A 181 9.17 41.63 25.15
CA ASN A 181 9.01 42.93 24.50
C ASN A 181 8.90 44.04 25.56
N GLU A 182 10.04 44.67 25.88
CA GLU A 182 10.11 45.76 26.85
C GLU A 182 9.45 47.06 26.35
N ASP A 183 9.25 47.21 25.04
CA ASP A 183 8.65 48.39 24.43
C ASP A 183 7.11 48.36 24.42
N ALA A 184 6.50 47.22 24.76
CA ALA A 184 5.05 47.06 24.81
C ALA A 184 4.48 47.47 26.17
N ASP A 185 3.42 48.30 26.15
CA ASP A 185 2.65 48.65 27.36
C ASP A 185 2.03 47.41 28.02
N VAL A 186 1.53 46.48 27.18
CA VAL A 186 0.95 45.20 27.59
C VAL A 186 1.65 44.07 26.82
N PRO A 187 2.79 43.56 27.32
CA PRO A 187 3.55 42.52 26.63
C PRO A 187 2.80 41.18 26.50
N VAL A 188 1.88 40.88 27.41
CA VAL A 188 1.05 39.66 27.37
C VAL A 188 -0.40 40.04 27.65
N GLU A 189 -1.24 39.89 26.65
CA GLU A 189 -2.68 40.19 26.73
C GLU A 189 -3.52 38.99 26.28
N PHE A 190 -4.38 38.50 27.19
CA PHE A 190 -5.33 37.43 26.92
C PHE A 190 -6.77 37.94 27.03
N ILE A 191 -7.56 37.68 25.99
CA ILE A 191 -9.01 37.97 25.95
C ILE A 191 -9.74 36.63 25.98
N ASP A 192 -10.64 36.41 26.94
CA ASP A 192 -11.44 35.18 26.95
C ASP A 192 -12.40 35.10 25.75
N LEU A 193 -12.89 33.90 25.45
CA LEU A 193 -13.69 33.68 24.24
C LEU A 193 -15.07 34.33 24.31
N GLU A 194 -15.62 34.61 25.48
CA GLU A 194 -16.90 35.33 25.57
C GLU A 194 -16.74 36.78 25.14
N ARG A 195 -15.72 37.47 25.68
CA ARG A 195 -15.36 38.83 25.22
C ARG A 195 -14.96 38.86 23.76
N TYR A 196 -14.19 37.89 23.29
CA TYR A 196 -13.82 37.78 21.87
C TYR A 196 -15.05 37.62 20.96
N ARG A 197 -16.00 36.76 21.33
CA ARG A 197 -17.24 36.56 20.56
C ARG A 197 -18.14 37.78 20.58
N GLN A 198 -18.23 38.48 21.71
CA GLN A 198 -18.92 39.76 21.78
C GLN A 198 -18.28 40.77 20.82
N TRP A 199 -16.96 40.90 20.87
CA TRP A 199 -16.22 41.80 19.99
C TRP A 199 -16.45 41.47 18.50
N LEU A 200 -16.44 40.19 18.10
CA LEU A 200 -16.77 39.77 16.73
C LEU A 200 -18.16 40.27 16.30
N ARG A 201 -19.18 40.11 17.15
CA ARG A 201 -20.53 40.60 16.87
C ARG A 201 -20.58 42.12 16.72
N GLU A 202 -19.83 42.84 17.55
CA GLU A 202 -19.71 44.31 17.47
C GLU A 202 -19.02 44.76 16.17
N GLN A 203 -18.11 43.95 15.62
CA GLN A 203 -17.51 44.16 14.30
C GLN A 203 -18.42 43.72 13.13
N GLY A 204 -19.62 43.19 13.40
CA GLY A 204 -20.57 42.74 12.39
C GLY A 204 -20.32 41.32 11.86
N HIS A 205 -19.54 40.52 12.57
CA HIS A 205 -19.23 39.14 12.20
C HIS A 205 -20.16 38.13 12.88
N ASP A 206 -20.44 37.01 12.20
CA ASP A 206 -21.21 35.89 12.76
C ASP A 206 -20.29 34.98 13.59
N ASP A 207 -20.28 35.23 14.91
CA ASP A 207 -19.49 34.44 15.84
C ASP A 207 -19.96 32.98 15.93
N ALA A 208 -21.25 32.71 15.72
CA ALA A 208 -21.80 31.36 15.78
C ALA A 208 -21.32 30.51 14.59
N ALA A 209 -21.31 31.08 13.38
CA ALA A 209 -20.79 30.43 12.19
C ALA A 209 -19.29 30.12 12.31
N LEU A 210 -18.48 31.06 12.79
CA LEU A 210 -17.04 30.85 13.01
C LEU A 210 -16.79 29.71 14.02
N PHE A 211 -17.48 29.74 15.17
CA PHE A 211 -17.30 28.70 16.20
C PHE A 211 -17.83 27.33 15.76
N ALA A 212 -18.88 27.28 14.93
CA ALA A 212 -19.32 26.03 14.32
C ALA A 212 -18.25 25.43 13.40
N GLN A 213 -17.56 26.27 12.60
CA GLN A 213 -16.40 25.82 11.82
C GLN A 213 -15.27 25.34 12.74
N ILE A 214 -14.92 26.09 13.78
CA ILE A 214 -13.87 25.68 14.73
C ILE A 214 -14.20 24.32 15.38
N HIS A 215 -15.46 24.09 15.77
CA HIS A 215 -15.91 22.81 16.33
C HIS A 215 -15.71 21.65 15.33
N ASP A 216 -16.04 21.89 14.07
CA ASP A 216 -15.82 20.93 12.98
C ASP A 216 -14.33 20.59 12.82
N LEU A 217 -13.49 21.62 12.67
CA LEU A 217 -12.05 21.45 12.49
C LEU A 217 -11.37 20.75 13.68
N ALA A 218 -11.79 21.07 14.91
CA ALA A 218 -11.31 20.41 16.11
C ALA A 218 -11.68 18.91 16.12
N THR A 219 -12.90 18.58 15.68
CA THR A 219 -13.35 17.18 15.54
C THR A 219 -12.50 16.42 14.53
N LEU A 220 -12.31 16.97 13.33
CA LEU A 220 -11.47 16.37 12.28
C LEU A 220 -10.02 16.22 12.74
N THR A 221 -9.49 17.22 13.45
CA THR A 221 -8.15 17.17 14.04
C THR A 221 -8.01 15.99 15.01
N ALA A 222 -8.94 15.84 15.95
CA ALA A 222 -8.93 14.73 16.90
C ALA A 222 -9.05 13.37 16.21
N LEU A 223 -10.00 13.23 15.28
CA LEU A 223 -10.24 12.00 14.52
C LEU A 223 -9.00 11.53 13.74
N SER A 224 -8.16 12.46 13.27
CA SER A 224 -6.94 12.12 12.52
C SER A 224 -5.91 11.31 13.33
N GLY A 225 -5.96 11.40 14.66
CA GLY A 225 -5.03 10.72 15.56
C GLY A 225 -5.58 9.47 16.25
N ILE A 226 -6.89 9.19 16.14
CA ILE A 226 -7.55 8.13 16.92
C ILE A 226 -6.97 6.75 16.65
N ASP A 227 -6.77 6.38 15.38
CA ASP A 227 -6.25 5.06 15.01
C ASP A 227 -4.85 4.83 15.60
N ALA A 228 -3.98 5.84 15.53
CA ALA A 228 -2.66 5.78 16.12
C ALA A 228 -2.72 5.62 17.65
N MET A 229 -3.67 6.29 18.32
CA MET A 229 -3.89 6.15 19.76
C MET A 229 -4.41 4.76 20.15
N ARG A 230 -5.32 4.19 19.36
CA ARG A 230 -5.85 2.83 19.57
C ARG A 230 -4.77 1.78 19.45
N THR A 231 -4.01 1.81 18.36
CA THR A 231 -2.89 0.87 18.13
C THR A 231 -1.90 0.93 19.29
N ARG A 232 -1.45 2.13 19.68
CA ARG A 232 -0.49 2.29 20.78
C ARG A 232 -1.07 1.91 22.14
N SER A 233 -2.36 2.11 22.37
CA SER A 233 -3.03 1.72 23.62
C SER A 233 -3.07 0.20 23.77
N ARG A 234 -3.38 -0.54 22.68
CA ARG A 234 -3.32 -2.01 22.66
C ARG A 234 -1.91 -2.54 22.88
N GLU A 235 -0.92 -1.98 22.19
CA GLU A 235 0.50 -2.34 22.38
C GLU A 235 0.98 -2.08 23.82
N SER A 236 0.47 -1.02 24.45
CA SER A 236 0.80 -0.65 25.81
C SER A 236 0.02 -1.46 26.85
N GLY A 237 -1.06 -2.13 26.47
CA GLY A 237 -2.00 -2.79 27.38
C GLY A 237 -2.80 -1.79 28.23
N ALA A 238 -3.03 -0.58 27.70
CA ALA A 238 -3.83 0.44 28.37
C ALA A 238 -5.32 0.13 28.23
N ASP A 239 -6.11 0.34 29.29
CA ASP A 239 -7.56 0.33 29.18
C ASP A 239 -8.02 1.64 28.52
N PRO A 240 -8.70 1.59 27.35
CA PRO A 240 -9.17 2.79 26.66
C PRO A 240 -10.13 3.67 27.46
N LEU A 241 -10.86 3.11 28.43
CA LEU A 241 -11.77 3.85 29.32
C LEU A 241 -11.03 4.48 30.53
N GLY A 242 -9.82 4.01 30.80
CA GLY A 242 -8.93 4.55 31.84
C GLY A 242 -8.04 5.69 31.38
N CYS A 243 -8.04 6.05 30.09
CA CYS A 243 -7.18 7.11 29.56
C CYS A 243 -8.01 8.26 28.98
N TYR A 244 -7.62 9.50 29.28
CA TYR A 244 -8.16 10.72 28.67
C TYR A 244 -7.02 11.69 28.37
N GLU A 245 -7.24 12.68 27.49
CA GLU A 245 -6.20 13.66 27.14
C GLU A 245 -6.80 15.06 27.01
N LEU A 246 -6.22 16.02 27.75
CA LEU A 246 -6.50 17.45 27.59
C LEU A 246 -5.46 18.05 26.62
N ILE A 247 -5.94 18.60 25.52
CA ILE A 247 -5.13 19.16 24.43
C ILE A 247 -5.42 20.66 24.33
N GLY A 248 -4.36 21.48 24.26
CA GLY A 248 -4.48 22.89 23.90
C GLY A 248 -4.37 23.06 22.39
N LEU A 249 -5.47 23.37 21.73
CA LEU A 249 -5.51 23.58 20.29
C LEU A 249 -5.26 25.06 19.98
N ASP A 250 -4.27 25.36 19.15
CA ASP A 250 -3.98 26.73 18.70
C ASP A 250 -4.58 26.93 17.30
N CYS A 251 -5.52 27.88 17.20
CA CYS A 251 -6.28 28.19 16.00
C CYS A 251 -6.09 29.67 15.61
N LEU A 252 -5.65 29.92 14.38
CA LEU A 252 -5.57 31.26 13.80
C LEU A 252 -6.84 31.54 12.99
N VAL A 253 -7.32 32.77 12.99
CA VAL A 253 -8.42 33.21 12.12
C VAL A 253 -7.84 34.19 11.11
N ASP A 254 -8.08 33.96 9.81
CA ASP A 254 -7.64 34.89 8.76
C ASP A 254 -8.64 36.03 8.53
N ASP A 255 -8.26 37.00 7.70
CA ASP A 255 -9.06 38.19 7.37
C ASP A 255 -10.41 37.89 6.68
N GLN A 256 -10.62 36.67 6.21
CA GLN A 256 -11.88 36.16 5.66
C GLN A 256 -12.70 35.38 6.71
N LEU A 257 -12.28 35.41 7.97
CA LEU A 257 -12.81 34.62 9.08
C LEU A 257 -12.77 33.11 8.86
N LYS A 258 -11.81 32.63 8.08
CA LYS A 258 -11.54 31.20 7.99
C LYS A 258 -10.61 30.79 9.13
N PRO A 259 -10.99 29.78 9.94
CA PRO A 259 -10.13 29.25 10.98
C PRO A 259 -9.08 28.27 10.42
N TRP A 260 -7.89 28.31 11.00
CA TRP A 260 -6.73 27.49 10.64
C TRP A 260 -6.14 26.84 11.89
N ILE A 261 -6.08 25.51 11.92
CA ILE A 261 -5.44 24.77 13.03
C ILE A 261 -3.92 24.79 12.82
N LEU A 262 -3.20 25.34 13.80
CA LEU A 262 -1.75 25.50 13.73
C LEU A 262 -0.99 24.37 14.44
N GLU A 263 -1.40 24.04 15.66
CA GLU A 263 -0.77 23.00 16.47
C GLU A 263 -1.68 22.51 17.61
N CYS A 264 -1.39 21.30 18.10
CA CYS A 264 -1.96 20.75 19.32
C CYS A 264 -0.86 20.66 20.39
N ASN A 265 -1.07 21.31 21.52
CA ASN A 265 -0.14 21.31 22.63
C ASN A 265 -0.52 20.22 23.63
N LEU A 266 0.42 19.28 23.87
CA LEU A 266 0.33 18.34 24.99
C LEU A 266 0.45 19.10 26.30
N SER A 267 -0.42 18.80 27.28
CA SER A 267 -0.38 19.41 28.61
C SER A 267 -0.39 20.95 28.54
N PRO A 268 -1.46 21.57 28.01
CA PRO A 268 -1.53 23.02 27.94
C PRO A 268 -1.33 23.65 29.33
N SER A 269 -0.58 24.75 29.41
CA SER A 269 -0.32 25.43 30.69
C SER A 269 -1.62 25.78 31.41
N LEU A 270 -1.73 25.29 32.65
CA LEU A 270 -2.79 25.64 33.60
C LEU A 270 -2.32 26.70 34.63
N GLY A 271 -1.07 27.16 34.54
CA GLY A 271 -0.59 28.30 35.33
C GLY A 271 -1.07 29.63 34.75
N ILE A 272 -1.08 30.70 35.55
CA ILE A 272 -1.49 32.04 35.12
C ILE A 272 -0.27 32.74 34.50
N CYS A 273 -0.40 33.21 33.26
CA CYS A 273 0.66 33.85 32.51
C CYS A 273 0.47 35.37 32.42
N ALA A 274 -0.78 35.84 32.27
CA ALA A 274 -1.08 37.26 32.19
C ALA A 274 -1.03 37.91 33.57
N ARG A 275 -0.68 39.20 33.63
CA ARG A 275 -0.82 39.98 34.87
C ARG A 275 -2.31 40.12 35.24
N PRO A 276 -2.66 40.28 36.53
CA PRO A 276 -4.06 40.38 36.97
C PRO A 276 -4.88 41.40 36.18
N GLU A 277 -4.33 42.60 35.97
CA GLU A 277 -4.99 43.69 35.22
C GLU A 277 -5.09 43.45 33.70
N HIS A 278 -4.33 42.50 33.14
CA HIS A 278 -4.25 42.20 31.71
C HIS A 278 -4.93 40.87 31.32
N GLY A 279 -5.80 40.37 32.20
CA GLY A 279 -6.55 39.13 31.97
C GLY A 279 -6.17 37.96 32.88
N GLY A 280 -5.17 38.10 33.76
CA GLY A 280 -4.72 37.02 34.65
C GLY A 280 -5.78 36.50 35.62
N ILE A 281 -6.66 37.36 36.12
CA ILE A 281 -7.78 36.95 37.01
C ILE A 281 -8.77 36.07 36.24
N VAL A 282 -9.16 36.50 35.05
CA VAL A 282 -10.06 35.73 34.18
C VAL A 282 -9.39 34.44 33.71
N GLU A 283 -8.08 34.48 33.48
CA GLU A 283 -7.29 33.30 33.15
C GLU A 283 -7.34 32.23 34.26
N GLU A 284 -7.21 32.66 35.52
CA GLU A 284 -7.35 31.78 36.69
C GLU A 284 -8.75 31.16 36.77
N GLU A 285 -9.80 31.99 36.68
CA GLU A 285 -11.20 31.55 36.76
C GLU A 285 -11.54 30.53 35.67
N VAL A 286 -11.22 30.83 34.41
CA VAL A 286 -11.50 29.94 33.28
C VAL A 286 -10.76 28.61 33.41
N LYS A 287 -9.50 28.63 33.86
CA LYS A 287 -8.70 27.41 34.04
C LYS A 287 -9.17 26.58 35.23
N ALA A 288 -9.56 27.22 36.33
CA ALA A 288 -10.14 26.54 37.48
C ALA A 288 -11.46 25.84 37.12
N SER A 289 -12.36 26.54 36.40
CA SER A 289 -13.61 25.95 35.90
C SER A 289 -13.37 24.83 34.90
N LEU A 290 -12.41 24.98 33.98
CA LEU A 290 -12.01 23.92 33.04
C LEU A 290 -11.61 22.64 33.76
N VAL A 291 -10.76 22.76 34.79
CA VAL A 291 -10.29 21.59 35.57
C VAL A 291 -11.44 20.97 36.36
N SER A 292 -12.28 21.78 36.99
CA SER A 292 -13.47 21.30 37.73
C SER A 292 -14.42 20.51 36.81
N ASP A 293 -14.80 21.10 35.67
CA ASP A 293 -15.69 20.45 34.71
C ASP A 293 -15.06 19.18 34.13
N MET A 294 -13.74 19.17 33.89
CA MET A 294 -13.02 18.00 33.40
C MET A 294 -13.03 16.85 34.42
N ILE A 295 -12.85 17.15 35.71
CA ILE A 295 -12.93 16.16 36.80
C ILE A 295 -14.33 15.53 36.85
N SER A 296 -15.38 16.34 36.77
CA SER A 296 -16.77 15.84 36.78
C SER A 296 -17.16 15.08 35.51
N LEU A 297 -16.70 15.53 34.34
CA LEU A 297 -16.93 14.86 33.06
C LEU A 297 -16.26 13.49 33.04
N THR A 298 -14.98 13.43 33.44
CA THR A 298 -14.22 12.18 33.53
C THR A 298 -14.66 11.29 34.69
N GLY A 299 -15.49 11.78 35.62
CA GLY A 299 -16.06 11.01 36.73
C GLY A 299 -15.08 10.71 37.85
N LEU A 300 -14.01 11.51 37.98
CA LEU A 300 -12.99 11.37 39.03
C LEU A 300 -13.49 11.78 40.43
N ASP A 301 -14.57 12.56 40.49
CA ASP A 301 -15.23 13.04 41.70
C ASP A 301 -16.29 12.07 42.27
N ARG A 302 -16.44 10.88 41.68
CA ARG A 302 -17.50 9.93 42.04
C ARG A 302 -16.99 8.63 42.66
N PRO A 303 -17.71 8.08 43.65
CA PRO A 303 -17.42 6.75 44.18
C PRO A 303 -17.65 5.67 43.11
N GLU A 304 -16.93 4.55 43.23
CA GLU A 304 -16.93 3.43 42.28
C GLU A 304 -18.34 3.04 41.82
N GLN A 305 -18.69 3.45 40.60
CA GLN A 305 -19.76 2.84 39.84
C GLN A 305 -19.10 2.26 38.60
N ALA A 306 -19.14 0.94 38.45
CA ALA A 306 -18.64 0.27 37.26
C ALA A 306 -19.69 0.38 36.15
N PRO A 307 -19.41 1.05 35.01
CA PRO A 307 -19.94 0.57 33.75
C PRO A 307 -19.03 -0.59 33.30
N ARG A 308 -19.60 -1.78 33.09
CA ARG A 308 -18.89 -2.87 32.40
C ARG A 308 -18.68 -2.56 30.91
N GLN A 309 -19.44 -1.62 30.35
CA GLN A 309 -19.37 -1.09 28.97
C GLN A 309 -19.95 0.33 28.94
N LEU A 310 -19.44 1.20 28.07
CA LEU A 310 -20.02 2.53 27.84
C LEU A 310 -21.13 2.41 26.78
N ASP A 311 -22.39 2.55 27.21
CA ASP A 311 -23.58 2.49 26.35
C ASP A 311 -24.21 3.89 26.16
N ALA A 312 -25.31 3.96 25.42
CA ALA A 312 -26.03 5.22 25.16
C ALA A 312 -26.54 5.90 26.44
N ALA A 313 -26.93 5.14 27.47
CA ALA A 313 -27.40 5.69 28.74
C ALA A 313 -26.24 6.28 29.55
N ALA A 314 -25.10 5.57 29.62
CA ALA A 314 -23.87 6.04 30.25
C ALA A 314 -23.32 7.29 29.54
N LEU A 315 -23.35 7.33 28.21
CA LEU A 315 -22.98 8.51 27.42
C LEU A 315 -23.90 9.70 27.72
N THR A 316 -25.22 9.48 27.77
CA THR A 316 -26.19 10.53 28.12
C THR A 316 -25.91 11.09 29.52
N ALA A 317 -25.64 10.22 30.49
CA ALA A 317 -25.26 10.65 31.83
C ALA A 317 -23.96 11.47 31.79
N GLU A 318 -22.98 11.08 30.98
CA GLU A 318 -21.73 11.84 30.79
C GLU A 318 -21.96 13.23 30.22
N HIS A 319 -22.79 13.35 29.19
CA HIS A 319 -23.17 14.65 28.62
C HIS A 319 -23.80 15.57 29.67
N GLN A 320 -24.61 15.04 30.59
CA GLN A 320 -25.20 15.83 31.68
C GLN A 320 -24.16 16.37 32.68
N ARG A 321 -22.96 15.81 32.72
CA ARG A 321 -21.85 16.24 33.59
C ARG A 321 -20.77 17.02 32.84
N ALA A 322 -20.99 17.30 31.56
CA ALA A 322 -19.97 17.93 30.73
C ALA A 322 -19.66 19.38 31.17
N GLY A 323 -20.49 19.99 32.04
CA GLY A 323 -20.29 21.37 32.47
C GLY A 323 -20.26 22.30 31.25
N ASN A 324 -19.20 23.09 31.11
CA ASN A 324 -19.02 23.98 29.97
C ASN A 324 -18.33 23.33 28.76
N PHE A 325 -18.13 22.01 28.74
CA PHE A 325 -17.70 21.27 27.55
C PHE A 325 -18.87 21.09 26.57
N ALA A 326 -18.65 21.44 25.31
CA ALA A 326 -19.51 21.09 24.20
C ALA A 326 -19.11 19.72 23.62
N THR A 327 -20.07 18.81 23.44
CA THR A 327 -19.83 17.54 22.75
C THR A 327 -19.54 17.79 21.27
N LEU A 328 -18.38 17.33 20.82
CA LEU A 328 -17.98 17.37 19.40
C LEU A 328 -18.24 16.03 18.71
N TYR A 329 -17.93 14.92 19.38
CA TYR A 329 -18.12 13.57 18.88
C TYR A 329 -18.44 12.59 20.03
N PRO A 330 -19.37 11.64 19.86
CA PRO A 330 -20.19 11.39 18.67
C PRO A 330 -21.25 12.49 18.45
N ASN A 331 -21.56 12.78 17.18
CA ASN A 331 -22.52 13.84 16.81
C ASN A 331 -23.44 13.36 15.67
N ALA A 332 -24.74 13.29 15.96
CA ALA A 332 -25.76 12.83 15.02
C ALA A 332 -26.14 13.86 13.94
N ALA A 333 -25.76 15.13 14.08
CA ALA A 333 -26.08 16.18 13.11
C ALA A 333 -25.08 16.24 11.93
N ILE A 334 -23.83 15.83 12.15
CA ILE A 334 -22.75 15.93 11.16
C ILE A 334 -22.20 14.55 10.88
N ASP A 335 -22.05 14.18 9.60
CA ASP A 335 -21.41 12.93 9.25
C ASP A 335 -19.88 13.08 9.23
N TYR A 336 -19.23 12.31 10.10
CA TYR A 336 -17.78 12.20 10.22
C TYR A 336 -17.26 10.84 9.75
N THR A 337 -18.14 9.92 9.37
CA THR A 337 -17.81 8.55 8.94
C THR A 337 -16.77 8.52 7.82
N PRO A 338 -16.80 9.43 6.80
CA PRO A 338 -15.75 9.45 5.78
C PRO A 338 -14.36 9.72 6.36
N PHE A 339 -14.27 10.58 7.39
CA PHE A 339 -13.01 11.07 7.97
C PHE A 339 -12.49 10.20 9.11
N ALA A 340 -13.37 9.50 9.81
CA ALA A 340 -12.97 8.46 10.74
C ALA A 340 -12.33 7.29 9.98
N GLY A 341 -11.46 6.54 10.65
CA GLY A 341 -11.04 5.21 10.20
C GLY A 341 -12.22 4.22 10.30
N LEU A 342 -11.93 2.93 10.46
CA LEU A 342 -12.98 1.98 10.82
C LEU A 342 -13.41 2.28 12.29
N PRO A 343 -14.69 2.58 12.57
CA PRO A 343 -15.17 2.71 13.94
C PRO A 343 -14.99 1.37 14.67
N SER A 344 -14.84 1.37 15.99
CA SER A 344 -14.87 0.13 16.77
C SER A 344 -16.31 -0.34 16.98
N LEU A 345 -16.48 -1.59 17.41
CA LEU A 345 -17.78 -2.09 17.87
C LEU A 345 -18.33 -1.23 19.03
N ALA A 346 -17.46 -0.66 19.87
CA ALA A 346 -17.89 0.24 20.93
C ALA A 346 -18.43 1.57 20.36
N ASP A 347 -17.80 2.12 19.31
CA ASP A 347 -18.28 3.34 18.66
C ASP A 347 -19.65 3.12 18.01
N SER A 348 -19.82 2.02 17.27
CA SER A 348 -21.06 1.73 16.55
C SER A 348 -22.26 1.59 17.50
N ARG A 349 -22.02 1.10 18.72
CA ARG A 349 -23.04 1.02 19.78
C ARG A 349 -23.47 2.36 20.33
N LEU A 350 -22.63 3.41 20.23
CA LEU A 350 -23.02 4.77 20.62
C LEU A 350 -23.85 5.49 19.55
N THR A 351 -23.72 5.08 18.28
CA THR A 351 -24.45 5.68 17.16
C THR A 351 -25.15 4.61 16.30
N PRO A 352 -26.06 3.80 16.87
CA PRO A 352 -26.68 2.66 16.18
C PRO A 352 -27.57 3.09 15.00
N GLU A 353 -28.03 4.34 14.97
CA GLU A 353 -28.90 4.88 13.93
C GLU A 353 -28.18 5.20 12.61
N ARG A 354 -26.84 5.15 12.58
CA ARG A 354 -26.04 5.37 11.37
C ARG A 354 -25.48 4.04 10.88
N PRO A 355 -26.11 3.39 9.89
CA PRO A 355 -25.58 2.16 9.33
C PRO A 355 -24.19 2.40 8.73
N LEU A 356 -23.21 1.60 9.14
CA LEU A 356 -21.88 1.62 8.57
C LEU A 356 -21.89 0.80 7.28
N ALA A 357 -21.65 1.46 6.16
CA ALA A 357 -21.35 0.81 4.89
C ALA A 357 -19.84 0.83 4.66
N LEU A 358 -19.29 -0.30 4.21
CA LEU A 358 -17.87 -0.45 3.87
C LEU A 358 -17.77 -0.97 2.44
N ARG A 359 -16.66 -0.68 1.78
CA ARG A 359 -16.35 -1.19 0.44
C ARG A 359 -14.89 -1.62 0.34
N ALA A 360 -14.62 -2.48 -0.63
CA ALA A 360 -13.26 -2.84 -1.00
C ALA A 360 -12.43 -1.60 -1.38
N HIS A 361 -11.18 -1.56 -0.95
CA HIS A 361 -10.24 -0.47 -1.22
C HIS A 361 -8.95 -0.99 -1.83
N LYS A 362 -8.75 -0.76 -3.15
CA LYS A 362 -7.55 -1.21 -3.88
C LYS A 362 -7.28 -2.72 -3.72
N VAL A 363 -8.35 -3.50 -3.83
CA VAL A 363 -8.31 -4.95 -3.74
C VAL A 363 -8.92 -5.52 -5.02
N SER A 364 -8.29 -6.57 -5.55
CA SER A 364 -8.88 -7.43 -6.60
C SER A 364 -9.37 -8.74 -5.98
N GLU A 365 -10.54 -9.19 -6.42
CA GLU A 365 -11.10 -10.51 -6.09
C GLU A 365 -10.57 -11.54 -7.09
N LEU A 366 -10.12 -12.67 -6.58
CA LEU A 366 -9.61 -13.81 -7.35
C LEU A 366 -10.40 -15.05 -6.94
N PHE A 367 -10.92 -15.77 -7.94
CA PHE A 367 -11.72 -16.98 -7.71
C PHE A 367 -10.96 -18.20 -8.24
N ASP A 368 -10.74 -19.20 -7.39
CA ASP A 368 -10.13 -20.49 -7.77
C ASP A 368 -10.85 -21.63 -7.04
N ASN A 369 -11.42 -22.58 -7.78
CA ASN A 369 -12.15 -23.75 -7.25
C ASN A 369 -13.17 -23.39 -6.14
N ASP A 370 -14.08 -22.45 -6.40
CA ASP A 370 -15.10 -21.94 -5.46
C ASP A 370 -14.55 -21.25 -4.20
N GLN A 371 -13.26 -20.94 -4.15
CA GLN A 371 -12.69 -20.14 -3.06
C GLN A 371 -12.35 -18.72 -3.51
N LEU A 372 -12.67 -17.76 -2.64
CA LEU A 372 -12.39 -16.35 -2.84
C LEU A 372 -11.06 -15.97 -2.16
N ALA A 373 -10.18 -15.36 -2.95
CA ALA A 373 -8.96 -14.74 -2.46
C ALA A 373 -8.93 -13.25 -2.80
N LEU A 374 -8.25 -12.47 -1.96
CA LEU A 374 -8.10 -11.04 -2.10
C LEU A 374 -6.65 -10.69 -2.40
N TYR A 375 -6.43 -9.88 -3.43
CA TYR A 375 -5.12 -9.31 -3.76
C TYR A 375 -5.11 -7.81 -3.47
N GLN A 376 -4.32 -7.36 -2.49
CA GLN A 376 -4.22 -5.96 -2.10
C GLN A 376 -3.10 -5.27 -2.88
N HIS A 377 -3.43 -4.19 -3.60
CA HIS A 377 -2.54 -3.62 -4.62
C HIS A 377 -1.31 -2.92 -4.03
N ASP A 378 -1.44 -2.23 -2.89
CA ASP A 378 -0.34 -1.42 -2.33
C ASP A 378 0.75 -2.27 -1.63
N SER A 379 0.34 -3.36 -0.98
CA SER A 379 1.18 -4.27 -0.19
C SER A 379 1.59 -5.52 -0.97
N GLY A 380 0.89 -5.83 -2.06
CA GLY A 380 1.05 -7.06 -2.83
C GLY A 380 0.68 -8.32 -2.05
N GLN A 381 -0.05 -8.18 -0.94
CA GLN A 381 -0.49 -9.31 -0.13
C GLN A 381 -1.64 -10.06 -0.81
N PHE A 382 -1.57 -11.39 -0.69
CA PHE A 382 -2.61 -12.31 -1.12
C PHE A 382 -3.24 -12.94 0.12
N ILE A 383 -4.56 -12.83 0.25
CA ILE A 383 -5.31 -13.26 1.43
C ILE A 383 -6.39 -14.25 0.98
N GLN A 384 -6.18 -15.53 1.27
CA GLN A 384 -7.20 -16.55 1.09
C GLN A 384 -8.27 -16.42 2.17
N LEU A 385 -9.54 -16.26 1.78
CA LEU A 385 -10.65 -16.19 2.73
C LEU A 385 -11.17 -17.60 3.03
N ASN A 386 -11.57 -17.84 4.28
CA ASN A 386 -12.43 -18.98 4.61
C ASN A 386 -13.89 -18.67 4.24
N ASP A 387 -14.77 -19.66 4.28
CA ASP A 387 -16.15 -19.54 3.80
C ASP A 387 -16.93 -18.39 4.48
N SER A 388 -16.79 -18.25 5.81
CA SER A 388 -17.45 -17.17 6.56
C SER A 388 -16.92 -15.79 6.17
N ALA A 389 -15.61 -15.65 6.03
CA ALA A 389 -14.97 -14.41 5.61
C ALA A 389 -15.29 -14.08 4.14
N ALA A 390 -15.38 -15.08 3.26
CA ALA A 390 -15.79 -14.90 1.88
C ALA A 390 -17.24 -14.40 1.81
N LEU A 391 -18.16 -14.97 2.59
CA LEU A 391 -19.55 -14.51 2.66
C LEU A 391 -19.62 -13.06 3.16
N ILE A 392 -18.93 -12.71 4.25
CA ILE A 392 -18.88 -11.33 4.75
C ILE A 392 -18.37 -10.37 3.66
N TRP A 393 -17.31 -10.74 2.94
CA TRP A 393 -16.75 -9.92 1.87
C TRP A 393 -17.75 -9.70 0.73
N LEU A 394 -18.45 -10.76 0.30
CA LEU A 394 -19.45 -10.69 -0.75
C LEU A 394 -20.63 -9.78 -0.37
N LEU A 395 -21.13 -9.89 0.87
CA LEU A 395 -22.22 -9.04 1.36
C LEU A 395 -21.81 -7.56 1.44
N LEU A 396 -20.56 -7.28 1.83
CA LEU A 396 -19.99 -5.93 1.75
C LEU A 396 -19.91 -5.42 0.30
N GLY A 397 -19.51 -6.28 -0.65
CA GLY A 397 -19.46 -5.96 -2.08
C GLY A 397 -20.82 -5.62 -2.68
N GLU A 398 -21.90 -6.17 -2.13
CA GLU A 398 -23.28 -5.79 -2.47
C GLU A 398 -23.73 -4.46 -1.85
N GLY A 399 -22.88 -3.83 -1.03
CA GLY A 399 -23.15 -2.56 -0.37
C GLY A 399 -24.04 -2.68 0.88
N GLN A 400 -24.20 -3.89 1.43
CA GLN A 400 -25.00 -4.09 2.64
C GLN A 400 -24.36 -3.43 3.86
N ALA A 401 -25.19 -2.88 4.74
CA ALA A 401 -24.73 -2.30 5.99
C ALA A 401 -24.30 -3.40 6.97
N VAL A 402 -23.37 -3.08 7.88
CA VAL A 402 -22.89 -4.03 8.90
C VAL A 402 -24.03 -4.66 9.71
N ASN A 403 -25.09 -3.91 10.03
CA ASN A 403 -26.25 -4.45 10.76
C ASN A 403 -27.04 -5.49 9.96
N GLU A 404 -27.17 -5.29 8.64
CA GLU A 404 -27.87 -6.23 7.74
C GLU A 404 -27.07 -7.52 7.60
N ILE A 405 -25.74 -7.42 7.53
CA ILE A 405 -24.83 -8.56 7.52
C ILE A 405 -24.98 -9.38 8.81
N VAL A 406 -25.05 -8.73 9.98
CA VAL A 406 -25.28 -9.42 11.26
C VAL A 406 -26.60 -10.18 11.25
N GLU A 407 -27.68 -9.58 10.75
CA GLU A 407 -29.00 -10.23 10.67
C GLU A 407 -28.99 -11.46 9.75
N GLN A 408 -28.29 -11.38 8.61
CA GLN A 408 -28.17 -12.51 7.69
C GLN A 408 -27.31 -13.64 8.25
N LEU A 409 -26.15 -13.32 8.83
CA LEU A 409 -25.31 -14.31 9.50
C LEU A 409 -26.06 -14.99 10.65
N GLN A 410 -26.89 -14.24 11.39
CA GLN A 410 -27.73 -14.78 12.46
C GLN A 410 -28.83 -15.70 11.93
N ALA A 411 -29.41 -15.41 10.76
CA ALA A 411 -30.38 -16.30 10.14
C ALA A 411 -29.77 -17.64 9.66
N MET A 412 -28.45 -17.65 9.42
CA MET A 412 -27.70 -18.81 8.89
C MET A 412 -26.94 -19.60 9.98
N SER A 413 -26.97 -19.15 11.24
CA SER A 413 -26.17 -19.72 12.33
C SER A 413 -26.96 -19.85 13.63
N ASP A 414 -26.65 -20.86 14.43
CA ASP A 414 -27.17 -21.01 15.81
C ASP A 414 -26.42 -20.12 16.83
N ALA A 415 -25.42 -19.35 16.38
CA ALA A 415 -24.66 -18.45 17.24
C ALA A 415 -25.50 -17.27 17.75
N THR A 416 -25.18 -16.78 18.95
CA THR A 416 -25.84 -15.58 19.48
C THR A 416 -25.46 -14.34 18.67
N ARG A 417 -26.37 -13.37 18.55
CA ARG A 417 -26.11 -12.08 17.88
C ARG A 417 -24.83 -11.41 18.39
N GLN A 418 -24.58 -11.47 19.69
CA GLN A 418 -23.40 -10.87 20.30
C GLN A 418 -22.10 -11.53 19.81
N GLN A 419 -22.09 -12.85 19.66
CA GLN A 419 -20.93 -13.59 19.14
C GLN A 419 -20.68 -13.22 17.67
N ILE A 420 -21.73 -13.19 16.85
CA ILE A 420 -21.66 -12.82 15.43
C ILE A 420 -21.13 -11.40 15.27
N GLU A 421 -21.63 -10.44 16.06
CA GLU A 421 -21.11 -9.07 16.06
C GLU A 421 -19.62 -9.05 16.41
N GLN A 422 -19.19 -9.74 17.46
CA GLN A 422 -17.78 -9.78 17.86
C GLN A 422 -16.88 -10.35 16.75
N ASP A 423 -17.27 -11.47 16.15
CA ASP A 423 -16.49 -12.13 15.10
C ASP A 423 -16.45 -11.31 13.80
N LEU A 424 -17.58 -10.70 13.43
CA LEU A 424 -17.66 -9.78 12.28
C LEU A 424 -16.74 -8.57 12.49
N TRP A 425 -16.85 -7.88 13.63
CA TRP A 425 -16.03 -6.69 13.89
C TRP A 425 -14.54 -7.02 14.00
N ALA A 426 -14.17 -8.17 14.56
CA ALA A 426 -12.78 -8.65 14.55
C ALA A 426 -12.26 -8.88 13.13
N THR A 427 -13.11 -9.42 12.24
CA THR A 427 -12.80 -9.61 10.82
C THR A 427 -12.61 -8.27 10.11
N LEU A 428 -13.55 -7.32 10.29
CA LEU A 428 -13.48 -5.99 9.69
C LEU A 428 -12.26 -5.20 10.15
N GLU A 429 -11.94 -5.26 11.45
CA GLU A 429 -10.75 -4.62 12.01
C GLU A 429 -9.46 -5.19 11.40
N THR A 430 -9.39 -6.50 11.26
CA THR A 430 -8.25 -7.18 10.61
C THR A 430 -8.12 -6.71 9.16
N TRP A 431 -9.20 -6.68 8.40
CA TRP A 431 -9.19 -6.22 7.01
C TRP A 431 -8.85 -4.74 6.86
N GLN A 432 -9.28 -3.88 7.79
CA GLN A 432 -8.87 -2.48 7.79
C GLN A 432 -7.38 -2.31 8.10
N GLN A 433 -6.80 -3.12 9.00
CA GLN A 433 -5.35 -3.13 9.25
C GLN A 433 -4.55 -3.52 8.00
N TYR A 434 -5.09 -4.44 7.20
CA TYR A 434 -4.54 -4.81 5.89
C TYR A 434 -4.88 -3.81 4.76
N GLY A 435 -5.62 -2.74 5.06
CA GLY A 435 -6.00 -1.71 4.10
C GLY A 435 -6.98 -2.19 3.03
N LEU A 436 -7.75 -3.25 3.30
CA LEU A 436 -8.68 -3.85 2.34
C LEU A 436 -10.01 -3.10 2.25
N LEU A 437 -10.35 -2.31 3.26
CA LEU A 437 -11.65 -1.65 3.40
C LEU A 437 -11.53 -0.12 3.43
N ALA A 438 -12.55 0.55 2.91
CA ALA A 438 -12.79 1.97 3.11
C ALA A 438 -14.27 2.21 3.46
N PRO A 439 -14.60 3.28 4.22
CA PRO A 439 -15.99 3.70 4.41
C PRO A 439 -16.68 3.96 3.08
N ALA A 440 -17.93 3.53 2.93
CA ALA A 440 -18.78 3.84 1.79
C ALA A 440 -19.84 4.87 2.19
N ASP A 441 -20.11 5.84 1.32
CA ASP A 441 -21.22 6.79 1.49
C ASP A 441 -22.40 6.38 0.59
N SER A 442 -23.62 6.71 1.01
CA SER A 442 -24.89 6.57 0.28
C SER A 442 -24.90 7.15 -1.15
N THR A 443 -23.99 8.08 -1.44
CA THR A 443 -23.81 8.74 -2.74
C THR A 443 -22.73 8.10 -3.60
N SER A 444 -21.96 7.14 -3.06
CA SER A 444 -20.95 6.42 -3.82
C SER A 444 -21.67 5.45 -4.77
N PRO A 445 -21.36 5.46 -6.08
CA PRO A 445 -21.95 4.48 -6.98
C PRO A 445 -21.67 3.08 -6.45
N ALA A 446 -22.72 2.24 -6.41
CA ALA A 446 -22.59 0.81 -6.17
C ALA A 446 -21.44 0.29 -7.04
N MET A 447 -20.61 -0.58 -6.46
CA MET A 447 -19.44 -1.14 -7.13
C MET A 447 -19.86 -1.54 -8.55
N GLN A 448 -19.46 -0.75 -9.55
CA GLN A 448 -19.43 -1.29 -10.89
C GLN A 448 -18.48 -2.46 -10.74
N ARG A 449 -18.94 -3.67 -11.04
CA ARG A 449 -18.07 -4.79 -11.39
C ARG A 449 -17.32 -4.37 -12.66
N THR A 450 -16.45 -3.38 -12.55
CA THR A 450 -15.61 -2.89 -13.63
C THR A 450 -14.48 -3.89 -13.72
N GLY A 451 -14.73 -4.93 -14.52
CA GLY A 451 -13.74 -5.33 -15.50
C GLY A 451 -13.38 -4.09 -16.33
N SER A 452 -12.45 -3.29 -15.85
CA SER A 452 -11.73 -2.27 -16.62
C SER A 452 -10.57 -1.78 -15.80
N GLN A 453 -9.43 -2.37 -16.13
CA GLN A 453 -8.09 -1.96 -15.82
C GLN A 453 -7.94 -0.44 -16.01
N ARG A 454 -7.43 0.27 -14.99
CA ARG A 454 -6.75 1.53 -15.26
C ARG A 454 -5.54 1.19 -16.13
N LEU A 455 -5.56 1.61 -17.39
CA LEU A 455 -4.44 1.48 -18.31
C LEU A 455 -3.24 2.26 -17.75
N VAL A 456 -2.30 1.54 -17.15
CA VAL A 456 -0.89 1.81 -17.43
C VAL A 456 -0.76 1.61 -18.95
N SER A 457 -0.16 2.57 -19.67
CA SER A 457 0.06 2.40 -21.10
C SER A 457 0.85 1.10 -21.28
N SER A 458 0.20 0.14 -21.92
CA SER A 458 0.68 -1.23 -22.00
C SER A 458 0.70 -1.61 -23.46
N GLN A 459 1.83 -2.14 -23.89
CA GLN A 459 1.98 -2.62 -25.24
C GLN A 459 1.49 -4.06 -25.29
N ALA A 460 0.49 -4.32 -26.12
CA ALA A 460 0.04 -5.66 -26.44
C ALA A 460 0.83 -6.20 -27.63
N MET A 461 1.32 -7.42 -27.48
CA MET A 461 2.15 -8.13 -28.44
C MET A 461 1.51 -9.52 -28.67
N THR A 462 1.59 -10.03 -29.89
CA THR A 462 1.11 -11.38 -30.20
C THR A 462 2.30 -12.28 -30.48
N LEU A 463 2.51 -13.24 -29.59
CA LEU A 463 3.52 -14.26 -29.70
C LEU A 463 2.90 -15.54 -30.27
N THR A 464 3.58 -16.20 -31.21
CA THR A 464 3.18 -17.54 -31.68
C THR A 464 4.14 -18.57 -31.10
N PHE A 465 3.61 -19.51 -30.32
CA PHE A 465 4.39 -20.56 -29.66
C PHE A 465 3.65 -21.89 -29.69
N ALA A 466 4.35 -22.98 -30.05
CA ALA A 466 3.79 -24.34 -30.17
C ALA A 466 2.50 -24.43 -31.02
N GLY A 467 2.38 -23.62 -32.08
CA GLY A 467 1.19 -23.55 -32.93
C GLY A 467 0.00 -22.79 -32.34
N GLN A 468 0.16 -22.19 -31.15
CA GLN A 468 -0.86 -21.39 -30.47
C GLN A 468 -0.47 -19.91 -30.47
N ARG A 469 -1.48 -19.03 -30.48
CA ARG A 469 -1.29 -17.58 -30.33
C ARG A 469 -1.46 -17.19 -28.87
N TRP A 470 -0.50 -16.44 -28.38
CA TRP A 470 -0.45 -15.90 -27.03
C TRP A 470 -0.53 -14.39 -27.08
N ARG A 471 -1.42 -13.82 -26.27
CA ARG A 471 -1.44 -12.38 -26.02
C ARG A 471 -0.46 -12.08 -24.90
N LEU A 472 0.59 -11.31 -25.19
CA LEU A 472 1.54 -10.82 -24.20
C LEU A 472 1.29 -9.33 -23.99
N SER A 473 1.00 -8.92 -22.76
CA SER A 473 0.88 -7.50 -22.39
C SER A 473 1.99 -7.13 -21.42
N ALA A 474 2.58 -5.95 -21.61
CA ALA A 474 3.63 -5.45 -20.73
C ALA A 474 3.53 -3.93 -20.61
N PRO A 475 4.09 -3.33 -19.54
CA PRO A 475 4.28 -1.88 -19.47
C PRO A 475 5.11 -1.42 -20.66
N GLU A 476 4.92 -0.18 -21.11
CA GLU A 476 5.81 0.48 -22.07
C GLU A 476 7.27 0.53 -21.55
N GLU A 477 8.21 1.02 -22.38
CA GLU A 477 9.67 1.03 -22.14
C GLU A 477 10.08 1.10 -20.64
N PRO A 478 10.99 0.24 -20.13
CA PRO A 478 11.95 -0.61 -20.86
C PRO A 478 11.51 -2.08 -21.04
N VAL A 479 10.36 -2.49 -20.48
CA VAL A 479 9.94 -3.90 -20.48
C VAL A 479 9.55 -4.34 -21.88
N ALA A 480 8.70 -3.56 -22.55
CA ALA A 480 8.27 -3.87 -23.90
C ALA A 480 9.45 -3.99 -24.88
N ASP A 481 10.47 -3.15 -24.76
CA ASP A 481 11.68 -3.21 -25.60
C ASP A 481 12.47 -4.50 -25.36
N CYS A 482 12.64 -4.89 -24.10
CA CYS A 482 13.30 -6.14 -23.75
C CYS A 482 12.56 -7.34 -24.34
N LEU A 483 11.23 -7.36 -24.23
CA LEU A 483 10.39 -8.43 -24.77
C LEU A 483 10.40 -8.44 -26.30
N GLN A 484 10.36 -7.26 -26.94
CA GLN A 484 10.47 -7.13 -28.39
C GLN A 484 11.81 -7.61 -28.91
N ALA A 485 12.91 -7.28 -28.24
CA ALA A 485 14.25 -7.71 -28.63
C ALA A 485 14.42 -9.23 -28.48
N HIS A 486 13.97 -9.79 -27.35
CA HIS A 486 14.16 -11.20 -27.01
C HIS A 486 13.22 -12.11 -27.81
N PHE A 487 11.93 -11.79 -27.86
CA PHE A 487 10.92 -12.59 -28.55
C PHE A 487 10.68 -12.18 -30.00
N ARG A 488 11.46 -11.24 -30.55
CA ARG A 488 11.35 -10.75 -31.94
C ARG A 488 10.97 -11.82 -32.96
N PRO A 489 11.60 -13.01 -32.96
CA PRO A 489 11.31 -14.01 -33.99
C PRO A 489 9.95 -14.71 -33.85
N LEU A 490 9.37 -14.68 -32.65
CA LEU A 490 8.08 -15.29 -32.33
C LEU A 490 6.92 -14.28 -32.40
N LEU A 491 7.23 -12.99 -32.55
CA LEU A 491 6.24 -11.94 -32.62
C LEU A 491 5.68 -11.79 -34.04
N ALA A 492 4.35 -11.82 -34.14
CA ALA A 492 3.67 -11.43 -35.37
C ALA A 492 3.74 -9.88 -35.52
N GLY A 493 4.14 -9.38 -36.69
CA GLY A 493 4.29 -7.95 -36.94
C GLY A 493 3.03 -7.14 -36.60
N HIS A 494 3.20 -6.16 -35.70
CA HIS A 494 2.33 -5.07 -35.24
C HIS A 494 0.78 -5.19 -35.33
N ALA A 495 0.18 -4.98 -34.15
CA ALA A 495 -1.21 -4.63 -33.83
C ALA A 495 -2.30 -5.68 -34.18
N ALA A 496 -2.48 -6.65 -33.29
CA ALA A 496 -3.67 -7.48 -33.28
C ALA A 496 -4.82 -6.75 -32.55
N GLN A 497 -5.78 -6.24 -33.32
CA GLN A 497 -7.12 -5.94 -32.82
C GLN A 497 -7.80 -7.22 -32.34
N ASP A 498 -8.59 -7.06 -31.28
CA ASP A 498 -9.46 -8.02 -30.60
C ASP A 498 -9.83 -9.29 -31.39
N ALA A 499 -8.98 -10.31 -31.27
CA ALA A 499 -9.37 -11.69 -31.45
C ALA A 499 -9.19 -12.42 -30.11
N ASP A 500 -10.28 -13.05 -29.67
CA ASP A 500 -10.46 -13.79 -28.43
C ASP A 500 -9.46 -14.96 -28.36
N THR A 501 -8.32 -14.74 -27.70
CA THR A 501 -7.33 -15.78 -27.41
C THR A 501 -7.41 -16.12 -25.93
N SER A 502 -7.75 -17.37 -25.59
CA SER A 502 -7.84 -17.86 -24.21
C SER A 502 -6.49 -17.96 -23.48
N LEU A 503 -5.37 -17.70 -24.18
CA LEU A 503 -4.01 -17.78 -23.65
C LEU A 503 -3.40 -16.39 -23.60
N CYS A 504 -3.22 -15.88 -22.39
CA CYS A 504 -2.62 -14.57 -22.15
C CYS A 504 -1.53 -14.64 -21.08
N LEU A 505 -0.53 -13.79 -21.24
CA LEU A 505 0.47 -13.46 -20.22
C LEU A 505 0.51 -11.93 -20.08
N ALA A 506 0.59 -11.45 -18.84
CA ALA A 506 0.74 -10.04 -18.55
C ALA A 506 1.90 -9.82 -17.58
N VAL A 507 2.74 -8.85 -17.90
CA VAL A 507 3.74 -8.29 -16.99
C VAL A 507 3.15 -7.03 -16.39
N LEU A 508 3.20 -6.91 -15.06
CA LEU A 508 2.67 -5.78 -14.31
C LEU A 508 3.79 -5.14 -13.49
N GLU A 509 3.81 -3.81 -13.41
CA GLU A 509 4.68 -3.08 -12.50
C GLU A 509 4.28 -3.31 -11.05
N SER A 510 5.28 -3.41 -10.18
CA SER A 510 5.13 -3.57 -8.74
C SER A 510 6.15 -2.69 -8.02
N THR A 511 5.89 -2.35 -6.77
CA THR A 511 6.77 -1.50 -5.94
C THR A 511 8.19 -2.05 -5.76
N ASN A 512 8.42 -3.34 -6.04
CA ASN A 512 9.71 -4.03 -5.95
C ASN A 512 10.14 -4.72 -7.27
N GLY A 513 9.73 -4.21 -8.43
CA GLY A 513 10.08 -4.77 -9.74
C GLY A 513 8.83 -5.11 -10.57
N TYR A 514 8.77 -6.34 -11.08
CA TYR A 514 7.69 -6.79 -11.99
C TYR A 514 7.03 -8.09 -11.53
N CYS A 515 5.81 -8.31 -12.01
CA CYS A 515 5.01 -9.51 -11.75
C CYS A 515 4.51 -10.11 -13.07
N LEU A 516 4.62 -11.43 -13.23
CA LEU A 516 4.09 -12.17 -14.38
C LEU A 516 2.80 -12.91 -13.98
N THR A 517 1.73 -12.72 -14.74
CA THR A 517 0.43 -13.37 -14.55
C THR A 517 -0.13 -13.91 -15.85
N ASP A 518 -0.96 -14.96 -15.79
CA ASP A 518 -1.74 -15.47 -16.92
C ASP A 518 -3.16 -14.89 -17.01
N GLY A 519 -3.47 -13.87 -16.20
CA GLY A 519 -4.80 -13.27 -16.11
C GLY A 519 -5.69 -13.86 -15.01
N ALA A 520 -5.41 -15.08 -14.54
CA ALA A 520 -6.12 -15.72 -13.43
C ALA A 520 -5.24 -15.91 -12.19
N ARG A 521 -3.93 -16.12 -12.38
CA ARG A 521 -2.96 -16.45 -11.32
C ARG A 521 -1.66 -15.66 -11.51
N ILE A 522 -0.98 -15.38 -10.39
CA ILE A 522 0.40 -14.88 -10.42
C ILE A 522 1.33 -16.07 -10.62
N LEU A 523 2.09 -16.08 -11.72
CA LEU A 523 3.06 -17.12 -12.03
C LEU A 523 4.38 -16.87 -11.29
N ARG A 524 4.85 -15.61 -11.29
CA ARG A 524 6.09 -15.16 -10.65
C ARG A 524 5.95 -13.71 -10.19
N SER A 525 6.57 -13.35 -9.08
CA SER A 525 6.61 -11.98 -8.54
C SER A 525 8.03 -11.55 -8.19
N ARG A 526 8.24 -10.24 -7.98
CA ARG A 526 9.54 -9.61 -7.63
C ARG A 526 10.61 -9.84 -8.71
N LEU A 527 10.21 -9.84 -9.98
CA LEU A 527 11.13 -9.99 -11.09
C LEU A 527 11.87 -8.67 -11.35
N HIS A 528 13.18 -8.76 -11.60
CA HIS A 528 13.95 -7.69 -12.21
C HIS A 528 13.86 -7.76 -13.75
N LEU A 529 14.23 -6.68 -14.45
CA LEU A 529 14.07 -6.56 -15.91
C LEU A 529 14.70 -7.74 -16.69
N ASN A 530 15.87 -8.22 -16.26
CA ASN A 530 16.59 -9.35 -16.85
C ASN A 530 15.97 -10.73 -16.52
N GLU A 531 15.03 -10.80 -15.60
CA GLU A 531 14.36 -12.04 -15.17
C GLU A 531 12.98 -12.21 -15.82
N ILE A 532 12.47 -11.18 -16.52
CA ILE A 532 11.15 -11.19 -17.15
C ILE A 532 11.11 -12.19 -18.31
N SER A 533 12.03 -12.10 -19.27
CA SER A 533 12.05 -13.00 -20.44
C SER A 533 12.19 -14.48 -20.03
N PRO A 534 13.13 -14.86 -19.13
CA PRO A 534 13.21 -16.23 -18.61
C PRO A 534 11.93 -16.71 -17.90
N ALA A 535 11.23 -15.82 -17.17
CA ALA A 535 9.98 -16.17 -16.51
C ALA A 535 8.86 -16.48 -17.52
N ILE A 536 8.80 -15.74 -18.62
CA ILE A 536 7.84 -15.98 -19.71
C ILE A 536 8.16 -17.29 -20.44
N GLU A 537 9.42 -17.55 -20.77
CA GLU A 537 9.85 -18.82 -21.39
C GLU A 537 9.46 -20.02 -20.54
N HIS A 538 9.72 -19.93 -19.23
CA HIS A 538 9.36 -21.00 -18.30
C HIS A 538 7.83 -21.22 -18.25
N ALA A 539 7.03 -20.14 -18.29
CA ALA A 539 5.57 -20.25 -18.37
C ALA A 539 5.11 -20.94 -19.67
N LEU A 540 5.70 -20.59 -20.81
CA LEU A 540 5.41 -21.19 -22.10
C LEU A 540 5.78 -22.68 -22.14
N LEU A 541 6.98 -23.04 -21.65
CA LEU A 541 7.41 -24.43 -21.60
C LEU A 541 6.54 -25.26 -20.65
N ASN A 542 6.17 -24.73 -19.48
CA ASN A 542 5.25 -25.40 -18.55
C ASN A 542 3.88 -25.63 -19.18
N HIS A 543 3.35 -24.68 -19.96
CA HIS A 543 2.11 -24.87 -20.70
C HIS A 543 2.25 -25.92 -21.80
N ALA A 544 3.40 -25.97 -22.48
CA ALA A 544 3.70 -27.01 -23.45
C ALA A 544 3.87 -28.40 -22.82
N ALA A 545 4.17 -28.47 -21.53
CA ALA A 545 4.25 -29.69 -20.73
C ALA A 545 2.86 -30.04 -20.16
N GLY A 546 1.98 -30.62 -20.97
CA GLY A 546 0.70 -31.19 -20.50
C GLY A 546 0.86 -32.48 -19.70
N GLU A 547 -0.27 -33.03 -19.21
CA GLU A 547 -0.28 -34.23 -18.34
C GLU A 547 0.40 -35.47 -18.94
N ASN A 548 0.43 -35.61 -20.26
CA ASN A 548 1.01 -36.76 -20.98
C ASN A 548 2.15 -36.37 -21.92
N THR A 549 2.72 -35.18 -21.77
CA THR A 549 3.77 -34.66 -22.66
C THR A 549 4.93 -34.12 -21.83
N CYS A 550 6.11 -34.67 -22.06
CA CYS A 550 7.34 -34.20 -21.43
C CYS A 550 7.97 -33.10 -22.27
N VAL A 551 8.44 -32.05 -21.60
CA VAL A 551 9.26 -31.01 -22.20
C VAL A 551 10.67 -31.16 -21.67
N ILE A 552 11.65 -31.02 -22.55
CA ILE A 552 13.07 -31.03 -22.23
C ILE A 552 13.65 -29.68 -22.65
N ASP A 553 14.11 -28.91 -21.67
CA ASP A 553 14.70 -27.59 -21.87
C ASP A 553 16.19 -27.70 -22.19
N LEU A 554 16.48 -28.10 -23.43
CA LEU A 554 17.81 -28.24 -23.99
C LEU A 554 18.00 -27.31 -25.18
N VAL A 555 19.25 -27.02 -25.54
CA VAL A 555 19.59 -26.21 -26.70
C VAL A 555 19.55 -27.09 -27.95
N LEU A 556 18.98 -26.58 -29.03
CA LEU A 556 18.89 -27.22 -30.34
C LEU A 556 19.73 -26.42 -31.33
N LEU A 557 20.66 -27.10 -31.99
CA LEU A 557 21.43 -26.55 -33.11
C LEU A 557 20.80 -27.04 -34.40
N ASN A 558 20.30 -26.10 -35.21
CA ASN A 558 19.56 -26.37 -36.43
C ASN A 558 20.35 -25.90 -37.64
N THR A 559 20.56 -26.80 -38.59
CA THR A 559 21.08 -26.51 -39.93
C THR A 559 19.97 -26.79 -40.94
N ASP A 560 20.08 -26.29 -42.17
CA ASP A 560 19.08 -26.43 -43.25
C ASP A 560 18.57 -27.88 -43.48
N GLN A 561 19.30 -28.91 -43.04
CA GLN A 561 18.96 -30.32 -43.27
C GLN A 561 18.93 -31.19 -42.00
N GLN A 562 19.47 -30.72 -40.89
CA GLN A 562 19.73 -31.57 -39.71
C GLN A 562 19.64 -30.77 -38.40
N GLN A 563 19.20 -31.46 -37.34
CA GLN A 563 19.10 -30.92 -35.99
C GLN A 563 19.95 -31.74 -35.01
N LEU A 564 20.63 -31.05 -34.10
CA LEU A 564 21.44 -31.63 -33.03
C LEU A 564 20.94 -31.15 -31.66
N ALA A 565 20.69 -32.07 -30.73
CA ALA A 565 20.27 -31.73 -29.37
C ALA A 565 21.50 -31.59 -28.45
N LEU A 566 21.67 -30.42 -27.88
CA LEU A 566 22.81 -30.01 -27.06
C LEU A 566 22.40 -29.90 -25.59
N LEU A 567 23.07 -30.65 -24.73
CA LEU A 567 22.88 -30.56 -23.27
C LEU A 567 23.80 -29.48 -22.71
N ALA A 568 23.34 -28.25 -22.81
CA ALA A 568 24.03 -27.05 -22.37
C ALA A 568 23.15 -26.25 -21.38
N PRO A 569 23.67 -25.82 -20.22
CA PRO A 569 22.93 -24.96 -19.31
C PRO A 569 22.70 -23.58 -19.94
N LEU A 570 21.44 -23.15 -20.03
CA LEU A 570 21.06 -21.83 -20.58
C LEU A 570 21.56 -20.65 -19.72
N ASN A 571 22.01 -20.91 -18.49
CA ASN A 571 22.58 -19.91 -17.58
C ASN A 571 24.12 -19.80 -17.68
N ASP A 572 24.79 -20.66 -18.46
CA ASP A 572 26.24 -20.66 -18.64
C ASP A 572 26.62 -19.80 -19.86
N THR A 573 26.88 -18.51 -19.61
CA THR A 573 27.16 -17.53 -20.66
C THR A 573 28.40 -17.85 -21.51
N ASP A 574 29.45 -18.39 -20.91
CA ASP A 574 30.68 -18.80 -21.61
C ASP A 574 30.41 -19.98 -22.55
N CYS A 575 29.56 -20.92 -22.10
CA CYS A 575 29.10 -22.03 -22.92
C CYS A 575 28.26 -21.55 -24.10
N LEU A 576 27.28 -20.67 -23.86
CA LEU A 576 26.43 -20.12 -24.91
C LEU A 576 27.25 -19.32 -25.94
N ALA A 577 28.23 -18.53 -25.50
CA ALA A 577 29.11 -17.79 -26.41
C ALA A 577 29.94 -18.72 -27.31
N SER A 578 30.43 -19.84 -26.76
CA SER A 578 31.13 -20.87 -27.52
C SER A 578 30.21 -21.54 -28.54
N LEU A 579 28.96 -21.84 -28.16
CA LEU A 579 27.95 -22.40 -29.05
C LEU A 579 27.56 -21.41 -30.17
N GLY A 580 27.46 -20.12 -29.86
CA GLY A 580 27.23 -19.09 -30.88
C GLY A 580 28.32 -19.06 -31.94
N THR A 581 29.58 -19.14 -31.52
CA THR A 581 30.73 -19.21 -32.45
C THR A 581 30.64 -20.44 -33.36
N VAL A 582 30.26 -21.60 -32.80
CA VAL A 582 30.08 -22.84 -33.56
C VAL A 582 28.88 -22.74 -34.50
N ALA A 583 27.79 -22.12 -34.07
CA ALA A 583 26.61 -21.91 -34.91
C ALA A 583 26.96 -21.04 -36.12
N ASP A 584 27.69 -19.94 -35.94
CA ASP A 584 28.16 -19.09 -37.04
C ASP A 584 29.05 -19.86 -38.03
N GLN A 585 30.00 -20.65 -37.53
CA GLN A 585 30.89 -21.48 -38.36
C GLN A 585 30.16 -22.57 -39.16
N LEU A 586 29.04 -23.05 -38.64
CA LEU A 586 28.19 -24.05 -39.28
C LEU A 586 27.04 -23.44 -40.08
N SER A 587 26.89 -22.11 -40.08
CA SER A 587 25.70 -21.42 -40.61
C SER A 587 24.40 -22.00 -40.03
N ALA A 588 24.43 -22.34 -38.74
CA ALA A 588 23.34 -22.93 -37.99
C ALA A 588 22.61 -21.88 -37.14
N THR A 589 21.41 -22.23 -36.68
CA THR A 589 20.63 -21.43 -35.73
C THR A 589 20.49 -22.16 -34.40
N LEU A 590 20.30 -21.38 -33.32
CA LEU A 590 20.15 -21.92 -31.97
C LEU A 590 18.75 -21.60 -31.44
N THR A 591 18.03 -22.65 -31.05
CA THR A 591 16.77 -22.56 -30.30
C THR A 591 16.86 -23.39 -29.04
N HIS A 592 15.87 -23.30 -28.16
CA HIS A 592 15.78 -24.22 -27.03
C HIS A 592 14.34 -24.68 -26.77
N GLY A 593 14.26 -25.73 -25.95
CA GLY A 593 13.00 -26.39 -25.60
C GLY A 593 12.54 -27.37 -26.69
N ALA A 594 12.29 -28.61 -26.29
CA ALA A 594 11.70 -29.63 -27.15
C ALA A 594 10.63 -30.41 -26.39
N ARG A 595 9.57 -30.79 -27.08
CA ARG A 595 8.52 -31.67 -26.54
C ARG A 595 8.76 -33.10 -27.01
N LEU A 596 8.77 -34.05 -26.08
CA LEU A 596 8.84 -35.47 -26.34
C LEU A 596 7.42 -36.05 -26.45
N ALA A 597 7.06 -36.55 -27.62
CA ALA A 597 5.75 -37.16 -27.85
C ALA A 597 5.66 -38.55 -27.21
N SER A 598 4.55 -38.82 -26.50
CA SER A 598 4.20 -40.15 -25.98
C SER A 598 3.68 -41.04 -27.13
N SER A 599 4.58 -41.47 -28.01
CA SER A 599 4.27 -42.31 -29.18
C SER A 599 5.27 -43.46 -29.33
N ALA A 600 4.92 -44.49 -30.11
CA ALA A 600 5.76 -45.67 -30.30
C ALA A 600 7.16 -45.37 -30.88
N THR A 601 7.31 -44.23 -31.57
CA THR A 601 8.60 -43.65 -31.97
C THR A 601 8.81 -42.38 -31.16
N ALA A 602 9.67 -42.43 -30.13
CA ALA A 602 9.94 -41.30 -29.26
C ALA A 602 10.64 -40.18 -30.05
N ALA A 603 9.86 -39.22 -30.56
CA ALA A 603 10.34 -38.11 -31.36
C ALA A 603 10.34 -36.82 -30.55
N LEU A 604 11.45 -36.07 -30.62
CA LEU A 604 11.51 -34.70 -30.12
C LEU A 604 10.94 -33.75 -31.17
N THR A 605 10.03 -32.89 -30.71
CA THR A 605 9.41 -31.82 -31.49
C THR A 605 9.93 -30.49 -30.95
N PRO A 606 10.66 -29.69 -31.75
CA PRO A 606 11.20 -28.42 -31.28
C PRO A 606 10.09 -27.44 -30.89
N LEU A 607 10.25 -26.76 -29.75
CA LEU A 607 9.37 -25.68 -29.31
C LEU A 607 9.88 -24.31 -29.77
N ASN A 608 11.13 -24.24 -30.25
CA ASN A 608 11.73 -23.09 -30.93
C ASN A 608 11.71 -21.79 -30.11
N LEU A 609 12.02 -21.85 -28.81
CA LEU A 609 12.29 -20.63 -28.04
C LEU A 609 13.65 -20.03 -28.43
N PRO A 610 13.77 -18.69 -28.44
CA PRO A 610 15.01 -18.02 -28.83
C PRO A 610 16.09 -18.16 -27.75
N VAL A 611 17.34 -18.38 -28.16
CA VAL A 611 18.49 -18.24 -27.26
C VAL A 611 18.98 -16.79 -27.33
N ALA A 612 19.10 -16.11 -26.18
CA ALA A 612 19.42 -14.69 -26.12
C ALA A 612 20.70 -14.34 -26.91
N GLY A 613 20.59 -13.40 -27.85
CA GLY A 613 21.71 -12.91 -28.66
C GLY A 613 22.21 -13.84 -29.76
N MET A 614 21.51 -14.93 -30.06
CA MET A 614 21.93 -15.94 -31.05
C MET A 614 21.12 -15.89 -32.35
N PRO A 615 21.67 -16.39 -33.49
CA PRO A 615 20.94 -16.51 -34.75
C PRO A 615 19.72 -17.44 -34.61
N PHE A 616 18.57 -17.00 -35.15
CA PHE A 616 17.31 -17.74 -35.06
C PHE A 616 16.66 -17.90 -36.44
N ALA A 617 16.17 -19.11 -36.73
CA ALA A 617 15.24 -19.39 -37.82
C ALA A 617 14.12 -20.30 -37.29
N ALA A 618 12.87 -19.93 -37.55
CA ALA A 618 11.72 -20.77 -37.23
C ALA A 618 11.62 -21.90 -38.24
N GLU A 619 12.49 -22.90 -38.12
CA GLU A 619 12.42 -24.08 -38.96
C GLU A 619 11.42 -25.08 -38.42
N ASN A 620 10.66 -25.62 -39.37
CA ASN A 620 9.67 -26.64 -39.13
C ASN A 620 10.26 -27.98 -39.60
N HIS A 621 10.53 -28.81 -38.60
CA HIS A 621 10.58 -30.28 -38.70
C HIS A 621 11.96 -30.85 -39.05
N CYS A 622 12.73 -31.18 -38.02
CA CYS A 622 13.77 -32.21 -38.07
C CYS A 622 13.70 -33.03 -36.78
N GLN A 623 13.93 -34.35 -36.86
CA GLN A 623 14.19 -35.16 -35.68
C GLN A 623 15.68 -35.02 -35.32
N PRO A 624 16.05 -34.83 -34.05
CA PRO A 624 17.45 -34.68 -33.68
C PRO A 624 18.23 -35.95 -33.98
N LEU A 625 19.34 -35.79 -34.70
CA LEU A 625 20.19 -36.90 -35.16
C LEU A 625 21.09 -37.48 -34.07
N ALA A 626 21.42 -36.68 -33.07
CA ALA A 626 22.32 -37.04 -31.97
C ALA A 626 22.08 -36.16 -30.73
N LEU A 627 22.53 -36.64 -29.58
CA LEU A 627 22.64 -35.90 -28.32
C LEU A 627 24.11 -35.56 -28.09
N LEU A 628 24.45 -34.30 -27.86
CA LEU A 628 25.80 -33.88 -27.47
C LEU A 628 25.78 -33.36 -26.04
N ALA A 629 26.50 -34.02 -25.13
CA ALA A 629 26.69 -33.58 -23.76
C ALA A 629 28.07 -32.96 -23.55
N LEU A 630 28.08 -31.85 -22.82
CA LEU A 630 29.30 -31.14 -22.45
C LEU A 630 29.87 -31.71 -21.16
N ILE A 631 31.06 -32.29 -21.26
CA ILE A 631 31.74 -32.90 -20.11
C ILE A 631 33.01 -32.12 -19.75
N PRO A 632 33.40 -32.10 -18.46
CA PRO A 632 34.72 -31.64 -18.05
C PRO A 632 35.81 -32.44 -18.79
N LYS A 633 36.91 -31.77 -19.14
CA LYS A 633 38.00 -32.33 -19.97
C LYS A 633 38.63 -33.62 -19.42
N GLU A 634 38.42 -33.89 -18.13
CA GLU A 634 39.04 -34.98 -17.35
C GLU A 634 38.05 -36.07 -16.90
N ALA A 635 36.77 -35.98 -17.28
CA ALA A 635 35.75 -36.94 -16.85
C ALA A 635 35.72 -38.18 -17.75
N ALA A 636 35.96 -39.36 -17.17
CA ALA A 636 35.60 -40.63 -17.79
C ALA A 636 34.08 -40.77 -17.75
N ALA A 637 33.43 -40.61 -18.91
CA ALA A 637 31.98 -40.67 -19.00
C ALA A 637 31.54 -41.97 -19.67
N GLU A 638 30.66 -42.70 -18.99
CA GLU A 638 30.00 -43.89 -19.55
C GLU A 638 29.16 -43.48 -20.77
N LYS A 639 29.26 -44.27 -21.85
CA LYS A 639 28.44 -44.10 -23.05
C LYS A 639 27.35 -45.15 -23.05
N GLY A 640 26.10 -44.72 -23.22
CA GLY A 640 24.96 -45.62 -23.34
C GLY A 640 23.62 -44.93 -23.03
N PRO A 641 22.49 -45.61 -23.30
CA PRO A 641 21.16 -45.02 -23.13
C PRO A 641 20.87 -44.54 -21.70
N LEU A 642 21.38 -45.25 -20.68
CA LEU A 642 21.19 -44.89 -19.29
C LEU A 642 21.99 -43.63 -18.89
N ALA A 643 23.19 -43.47 -19.46
CA ALA A 643 24.02 -42.27 -19.27
C ALA A 643 23.43 -41.05 -19.99
N ALA A 644 22.86 -41.24 -21.19
CA ALA A 644 22.13 -40.18 -21.88
C ALA A 644 20.90 -39.73 -21.07
N MET A 645 20.15 -40.70 -20.52
CA MET A 645 18.99 -40.43 -19.67
C MET A 645 19.36 -39.66 -18.40
N SER A 646 20.42 -40.06 -17.69
CA SER A 646 20.86 -39.36 -16.46
C SER A 646 21.26 -37.91 -16.72
N LEU A 647 21.85 -37.63 -17.89
CA LEU A 647 22.22 -36.28 -18.31
C LEU A 647 21.01 -35.44 -18.77
N LEU A 648 19.94 -36.07 -19.27
CA LEU A 648 18.72 -35.40 -19.73
C LEU A 648 17.76 -35.05 -18.60
N LEU A 649 17.67 -35.89 -17.56
CA LEU A 649 16.72 -35.72 -16.46
C LEU A 649 16.70 -34.32 -15.82
N PRO A 650 17.84 -33.63 -15.59
CA PRO A 650 17.83 -32.28 -15.02
C PRO A 650 17.12 -31.23 -15.88
N TYR A 651 16.99 -31.49 -17.18
CA TYR A 651 16.38 -30.59 -18.16
C TYR A 651 14.94 -30.98 -18.49
N ALA A 652 14.46 -32.13 -18.01
CA ALA A 652 13.17 -32.70 -18.37
C ALA A 652 12.11 -32.47 -17.27
N PHE A 653 10.93 -32.02 -17.67
CA PHE A 653 9.78 -31.85 -16.77
C PHE A 653 8.45 -32.15 -17.45
N GLN A 654 7.41 -32.34 -16.64
CA GLN A 654 6.07 -32.74 -17.07
C GLN A 654 5.02 -32.01 -16.21
N GLY A 655 4.33 -31.05 -16.81
CA GLY A 655 3.39 -30.17 -16.10
C GLY A 655 3.99 -29.52 -14.87
N GLN A 656 3.16 -29.36 -13.83
CA GLN A 656 3.59 -28.84 -12.53
C GLN A 656 4.10 -29.91 -11.56
N ARG A 657 4.34 -31.15 -12.02
CA ARG A 657 4.81 -32.23 -11.15
C ARG A 657 6.31 -32.10 -10.91
N SER A 658 6.73 -32.32 -9.67
CA SER A 658 8.14 -32.38 -9.29
C SER A 658 8.85 -33.66 -9.76
N THR A 659 8.10 -34.65 -10.23
CA THR A 659 8.62 -35.96 -10.68
C THR A 659 7.94 -36.40 -11.97
N LEU A 660 8.74 -36.88 -12.93
CA LEU A 660 8.25 -37.52 -14.16
C LEU A 660 7.56 -38.84 -13.84
N ASP A 661 6.47 -39.17 -14.54
CA ASP A 661 5.80 -40.46 -14.38
C ASP A 661 6.54 -41.62 -15.06
N GLU A 662 6.14 -42.85 -14.74
CA GLU A 662 6.77 -44.08 -15.23
C GLU A 662 6.72 -44.18 -16.77
N GLN A 663 5.61 -43.76 -17.37
CA GLN A 663 5.43 -43.78 -18.82
C GLN A 663 6.37 -42.79 -19.52
N THR A 664 6.56 -41.60 -18.95
CA THR A 664 7.46 -40.57 -19.44
C THR A 664 8.90 -41.00 -19.32
N LEU A 665 9.30 -41.60 -18.18
CA LEU A 665 10.63 -42.17 -18.00
C LEU A 665 10.93 -43.27 -19.02
N SER A 666 9.96 -44.15 -19.29
CA SER A 666 10.08 -45.20 -20.31
C SER A 666 10.23 -44.62 -21.72
N THR A 667 9.46 -43.57 -22.04
CA THR A 667 9.54 -42.87 -23.34
C THR A 667 10.89 -42.18 -23.52
N LEU A 668 11.39 -41.52 -22.47
CA LEU A 668 12.68 -40.84 -22.48
C LEU A 668 13.86 -41.82 -22.58
N TYR A 669 13.75 -42.97 -21.92
CA TYR A 669 14.72 -44.06 -22.09
C TYR A 669 14.71 -44.62 -23.52
N THR A 670 13.52 -44.81 -24.11
CA THR A 670 13.37 -45.26 -25.51
C THR A 670 14.03 -44.28 -26.49
N PHE A 671 13.85 -42.97 -26.26
CA PHE A 671 14.54 -41.92 -27.02
C PHE A 671 16.07 -42.06 -26.92
N CYS A 672 16.59 -42.25 -25.71
CA CYS A 672 18.02 -42.44 -25.46
C CYS A 672 18.62 -43.71 -26.10
N GLN A 673 17.79 -44.71 -26.44
CA GLN A 673 18.21 -45.89 -27.18
C GLN A 673 18.34 -45.65 -28.69
N GLN A 674 17.57 -44.70 -29.21
CA GLN A 674 17.48 -44.41 -30.66
C GLN A 674 18.46 -43.34 -31.11
N VAL A 675 18.92 -42.48 -30.18
CA VAL A 675 19.77 -41.33 -30.48
C VAL A 675 21.17 -41.52 -29.90
N PRO A 676 22.25 -41.42 -30.71
CA PRO A 676 23.61 -41.58 -30.22
C PRO A 676 24.02 -40.44 -29.30
N LEU A 677 24.70 -40.78 -28.19
CA LEU A 677 25.31 -39.82 -27.26
C LEU A 677 26.76 -39.53 -27.64
N HIS A 678 27.02 -38.28 -27.99
CA HIS A 678 28.33 -37.69 -28.16
C HIS A 678 28.72 -36.90 -26.91
N LEU A 679 30.02 -36.83 -26.66
CA LEU A 679 30.58 -36.13 -25.51
C LEU A 679 31.67 -35.19 -26.01
N SER A 680 31.62 -33.94 -25.57
CA SER A 680 32.64 -32.94 -25.94
C SER A 680 33.11 -32.17 -24.72
N PRO A 681 34.41 -31.83 -24.63
CA PRO A 681 34.89 -30.73 -23.83
C PRO A 681 34.18 -29.41 -24.19
N ARG A 682 34.16 -28.47 -23.25
CA ARG A 682 33.53 -27.15 -23.41
C ARG A 682 34.28 -26.16 -24.31
N ASP A 683 35.48 -26.48 -24.80
CA ASP A 683 36.23 -25.54 -25.64
C ASP A 683 35.67 -25.45 -27.06
N PRO A 684 35.67 -24.25 -27.69
CA PRO A 684 35.02 -24.02 -28.99
C PRO A 684 35.49 -24.95 -30.11
N ALA A 685 36.79 -25.25 -30.19
CA ALA A 685 37.34 -26.10 -31.25
C ALA A 685 36.90 -27.56 -31.10
N SER A 686 36.87 -28.08 -29.87
CA SER A 686 36.36 -29.42 -29.59
C SER A 686 34.85 -29.51 -29.82
N LEU A 687 34.11 -28.47 -29.42
CA LEU A 687 32.68 -28.33 -29.67
C LEU A 687 32.35 -28.34 -31.17
N GLU A 688 33.04 -27.52 -31.97
CA GLU A 688 32.84 -27.48 -33.43
C GLU A 688 33.07 -28.86 -34.05
N LYS A 689 34.19 -29.49 -33.70
CA LYS A 689 34.54 -30.83 -34.18
C LYS A 689 33.47 -31.86 -33.79
N ALA A 690 33.02 -31.87 -32.54
CA ALA A 690 32.01 -32.81 -32.06
C ALA A 690 30.65 -32.57 -32.72
N CYS A 691 30.25 -31.32 -32.96
CA CYS A 691 29.04 -30.98 -33.71
C CYS A 691 29.14 -31.50 -35.15
N ARG A 692 30.26 -31.28 -35.85
CA ARG A 692 30.46 -31.79 -37.23
C ARG A 692 30.45 -33.32 -37.28
N GLU A 693 31.08 -33.99 -36.32
CA GLU A 693 31.09 -35.45 -36.23
C GLU A 693 29.68 -36.01 -35.98
N ALA A 694 28.90 -35.37 -35.10
CA ALA A 694 27.54 -35.78 -34.79
C ALA A 694 26.58 -35.57 -35.98
N LEU A 695 26.75 -34.48 -36.73
CA LEU A 695 25.96 -34.18 -37.94
C LEU A 695 26.34 -35.10 -39.13
N ALA A 696 27.58 -35.59 -39.20
CA ALA A 696 28.04 -36.45 -40.28
C ALA A 696 27.47 -37.89 -40.26
N ILE A 697 26.80 -38.30 -39.18
CA ILE A 697 26.24 -39.65 -39.06
C ILE A 697 24.92 -39.71 -39.86
N ALA A 698 24.85 -40.55 -40.90
CA ALA A 698 23.59 -40.83 -41.59
C ALA A 698 22.64 -41.65 -40.69
N PRO A 699 21.32 -41.39 -40.71
CA PRO A 699 20.38 -42.12 -39.86
C PRO A 699 20.36 -43.60 -40.25
N THR A 700 20.88 -44.48 -39.40
CA THR A 700 20.72 -45.92 -39.52
C THR A 700 19.30 -46.29 -39.11
N PHE A 701 18.35 -46.23 -40.04
CA PHE A 701 17.06 -46.90 -39.85
C PHE A 701 17.28 -48.42 -39.88
N PRO A 702 16.83 -49.19 -38.87
CA PRO A 702 16.80 -50.64 -38.99
C PRO A 702 15.71 -51.02 -40.00
N THR A 703 16.09 -51.36 -41.22
CA THR A 703 15.20 -52.04 -42.15
C THR A 703 14.96 -53.48 -41.66
N THR A 704 13.68 -53.83 -41.57
CA THR A 704 13.04 -55.15 -41.45
C THR A 704 12.97 -55.85 -40.07
N PRO A 705 11.75 -56.20 -39.60
CA PRO A 705 11.54 -57.15 -38.50
C PRO A 705 11.71 -58.60 -38.97
N ALA A 706 12.46 -59.38 -38.20
CA ALA A 706 12.61 -60.82 -38.36
C ALA A 706 11.34 -61.57 -37.88
N TRP A 707 10.28 -61.57 -38.69
CA TRP A 707 9.14 -62.49 -38.51
C TRP A 707 8.56 -62.87 -39.89
N LYS A 708 9.11 -63.91 -40.52
CA LYS A 708 8.42 -64.77 -41.51
C LYS A 708 9.31 -65.96 -41.95
N GLU A 709 9.45 -66.95 -41.08
CA GLU A 709 9.61 -68.35 -41.48
C GLU A 709 8.71 -69.22 -40.59
N MET A 710 7.41 -69.23 -40.91
CA MET A 710 6.53 -70.35 -40.61
C MET A 710 5.66 -70.56 -41.85
N THR A 711 6.08 -71.49 -42.69
CA THR A 711 5.28 -72.08 -43.78
C THR A 711 4.28 -73.08 -43.21
N PRO A 712 2.99 -73.02 -43.59
CA PRO A 712 2.07 -74.13 -43.43
C PRO A 712 1.75 -74.78 -44.79
N THR A 713 2.41 -75.90 -45.08
CA THR A 713 2.02 -76.96 -46.03
C THR A 713 2.87 -78.18 -45.65
N GLY A 714 2.42 -79.37 -45.31
CA GLY A 714 1.12 -80.06 -45.24
C GLY A 714 1.45 -81.56 -45.05
N VAL A 715 0.56 -82.30 -44.38
CA VAL A 715 0.67 -83.70 -43.87
C VAL A 715 1.25 -83.82 -42.46
#